data_AF-A0A8B6HL51-F1
#
_entry.id   AF-A0A8B6HL51-F1
#
_cell.length_a   1.000
_cell.length_b   1.000
_cell.length_c   1.000
_cell.angle_alpha   90.00
_cell.angle_beta   90.00
_cell.angle_gamma   90.00
#
_symmetry.space_group_name_H-M   'P 1'
#
loop_
_entity.id
_entity.type
_entity.pdbx_description
1 polymer ?
#
loop_
_entity_poly.entity_id
_entity_poly.type
_entity_poly.pdbx_seq_one_letter_code
_entity_poly.pdbx_strand_id
1 'polypeptide(L)'
;MAAWFLGPKLENIDILQNLTAYSFSETANLRQSLFPLDRSCITEDVRQSEVYTNHIKKLEKELRKICQDLQKSPNFASTRVVGLPCSDTTLSGTLGYLANILYNSNNIDCAGGPVTTAMEVEVGEQLCEMIGYETYNTHKPWVHITCGGTIGNIEALWAAQNIKFFPLVVQKVMTENPGLISFPDDEIYDTEKVSFQNITEVSIWNAINMDIDCTVDMAKSIGNHMNGEKFNKLIDKYSLSSLGWYNFMKMYKLEEAPVVICSAACHYSLLKAMVLLGLGKDQLIQVPTDEHDRLNAQELDKTLSDCVERKIPVISVVSIQGSTEFGAMDPLEDIIILREKYMKKGLYFSVHVDAAFGGYFSCILRENNDLSISQDNPEEKWVDSMLSNYTRNQLNFLKMADSVTIDPHKYGFVPLSAGAICYRNGLMKHFVKLKASYIDHGFNESMGIYGIEGSRQSAAVVSVLLSHNVIGLDKCGYGIILEHCLLGSKMMYCNWLTIAKDEDNFVCFPVMPLPKGTTLEYAKTFIKKFITGKSFEDITQTKNTLEFLRGIGSDTVMTPFLVNFKTGDVLNDNIEKCNKLNVEIHRRLSLVNTRQNNKRKPLSVLRSAMSNDTNPIVYAYVKDMLGLKGSGGIDYLLNFAKNPWIVYNNQVEINGSILRQIVLDTIGLITDKPSLHQFLVAGIMFENTFFCEYITNLKIPGHQYQAIVKFQFLNASDAEKYRAKTKDKANKYNRQNYLFMQIDTQMVLGAIIESSPEVVYTVSFYDDLPSTNSSPFMSSVKVKVDDIPLFRHVDMVDTDRNTVDDYFLYGDIHRIHMSRKISKMSNSLQIAVLSEKPSDLPLHWIEQGMDVSLENNNNPREPFSDTQFAIQYSGSDGNILKQTVQLDPVFGRIDLAV
;
A
#
# COMPACT_ATOMS: atom_id res chain seq x y z
N MET A 1 10.57 10.48 16.51
CA MET A 1 9.53 9.77 15.71
C MET A 1 8.17 9.66 16.40
N ALA A 2 8.03 9.18 17.65
CA ALA A 2 6.72 8.99 18.32
C ALA A 2 5.80 10.23 18.32
N ALA A 3 6.37 11.43 18.43
CA ALA A 3 5.62 12.70 18.39
C ALA A 3 5.18 13.14 16.97
N TRP A 4 5.60 12.44 15.90
CA TRP A 4 5.33 12.84 14.51
C TRP A 4 4.10 12.16 13.90
N PHE A 5 3.52 11.16 14.57
CA PHE A 5 2.37 10.38 14.10
C PHE A 5 1.24 10.41 15.12
N LEU A 6 0.02 10.07 14.70
CA LEU A 6 -1.10 9.86 15.62
C LEU A 6 -0.90 8.59 16.46
N GLY A 7 -0.33 7.57 15.80
CA GLY A 7 -0.04 6.27 16.38
C GLY A 7 -1.11 5.22 16.05
N PRO A 8 -0.75 3.92 15.99
CA PRO A 8 -1.66 2.85 15.59
C PRO A 8 -2.94 2.72 16.44
N LYS A 9 -2.94 3.27 17.66
CA LYS A 9 -4.06 3.28 18.61
C LYS A 9 -4.54 4.69 18.96
N LEU A 10 -4.09 5.71 18.21
CA LEU A 10 -4.39 7.12 18.46
C LEU A 10 -3.83 7.63 19.80
N GLU A 11 -2.61 7.21 20.12
CA GLU A 11 -1.88 7.57 21.33
C GLU A 11 -1.71 9.09 21.49
N ASN A 12 -1.65 9.85 20.38
CA ASN A 12 -1.48 11.30 20.37
C ASN A 12 -2.76 12.08 19.97
N ILE A 13 -3.95 11.50 20.18
CA ILE A 13 -5.22 12.12 19.74
C ILE A 13 -5.55 13.44 20.45
N ASP A 14 -5.20 13.54 21.73
CA ASP A 14 -5.41 14.73 22.55
C ASP A 14 -4.60 15.92 22.01
N ILE A 15 -3.36 15.68 21.58
CA ILE A 15 -2.51 16.69 20.93
C ILE A 15 -3.17 17.19 19.65
N LEU A 16 -3.65 16.29 18.78
CA LEU A 16 -4.33 16.69 17.54
C LEU A 16 -5.59 17.52 17.84
N GLN A 17 -6.42 17.08 18.79
CA GLN A 17 -7.65 17.77 19.17
C GLN A 17 -7.37 19.18 19.67
N ASN A 18 -6.39 19.34 20.57
CA ASN A 18 -6.03 20.63 21.15
C ASN A 18 -5.48 21.59 20.10
N LEU A 19 -4.57 21.14 19.24
CA LEU A 19 -3.98 21.99 18.19
C LEU A 19 -4.98 22.31 17.06
N THR A 20 -5.89 21.38 16.74
CA THR A 20 -6.97 21.66 15.79
C THR A 20 -7.91 22.73 16.36
N ALA A 21 -8.31 22.61 17.63
CA ALA A 21 -9.13 23.62 18.29
C ALA A 21 -8.45 25.00 18.28
N TYR A 22 -7.15 25.06 18.57
CA TYR A 22 -6.36 26.29 18.44
C TYR A 22 -6.44 26.89 17.03
N SER A 23 -6.21 26.09 15.98
CA SER A 23 -6.27 26.59 14.59
C SER A 23 -7.66 27.14 14.20
N PHE A 24 -8.73 26.54 14.72
CA PHE A 24 -10.09 27.01 14.50
C PHE A 24 -10.38 28.29 15.30
N SER A 25 -9.83 28.42 16.51
CA SER A 25 -9.90 29.65 17.29
C SER A 25 -9.21 30.81 16.58
N GLU A 26 -8.05 30.60 15.95
CA GLU A 26 -7.36 31.65 15.19
C GLU A 26 -8.17 32.10 13.97
N THR A 27 -8.80 31.15 13.26
CA THR A 27 -9.70 31.51 12.16
C THR A 27 -10.92 32.28 12.65
N ALA A 28 -11.48 31.90 13.79
CA ALA A 28 -12.62 32.61 14.40
C ALA A 28 -12.25 34.03 14.82
N ASN A 29 -11.09 34.20 15.49
CA ASN A 29 -10.55 35.50 15.89
C ASN A 29 -10.34 36.42 14.69
N LEU A 30 -9.83 35.88 13.57
CA LEU A 30 -9.68 36.63 12.33
C LEU A 30 -11.05 37.09 11.78
N ARG A 31 -12.03 36.19 11.66
CA ARG A 31 -13.36 36.55 11.12
C ARG A 31 -14.11 37.56 11.98
N GLN A 32 -13.90 37.56 13.29
CA GLN A 32 -14.53 38.49 14.22
C GLN A 32 -13.84 39.86 14.24
N SER A 33 -12.53 39.90 13.99
CA SER A 33 -11.75 41.14 13.99
C SER A 33 -11.72 41.84 12.63
N LEU A 34 -11.89 41.10 11.54
CA LEU A 34 -11.98 41.65 10.19
C LEU A 34 -13.33 42.35 10.01
N PHE A 35 -13.31 43.62 9.61
CA PHE A 35 -14.51 44.46 9.44
C PHE A 35 -15.43 44.46 10.68
N PRO A 36 -14.97 44.95 11.84
CA PRO A 36 -15.64 44.78 13.14
C PRO A 36 -17.00 45.51 13.26
N LEU A 37 -17.38 46.32 12.27
CA LEU A 37 -18.67 47.00 12.21
C LEU A 37 -19.76 46.19 11.49
N ASP A 38 -19.40 45.07 10.87
CA ASP A 38 -20.36 44.18 10.21
C ASP A 38 -21.28 43.51 11.23
N ARG A 39 -22.57 43.44 10.93
CA ARG A 39 -23.57 42.83 11.82
C ARG A 39 -23.56 41.31 11.66
N SER A 40 -23.73 40.58 12.77
CA SER A 40 -23.92 39.12 12.69
C SER A 40 -25.18 38.76 11.91
N CYS A 41 -25.03 37.92 10.89
CA CYS A 41 -26.15 37.36 10.12
C CYS A 41 -26.85 36.20 10.85
N ILE A 42 -26.15 35.54 11.79
CA ILE A 42 -26.68 34.47 12.61
C ILE A 42 -26.80 35.00 14.04
N THR A 43 -27.98 35.55 14.36
CA THR A 43 -28.28 36.12 15.67
C THR A 43 -28.69 35.03 16.67
N GLU A 44 -28.76 35.39 17.95
CA GLU A 44 -29.20 34.47 18.99
C GLU A 44 -30.67 34.05 18.79
N ASP A 45 -31.56 34.94 18.34
CA ASP A 45 -32.93 34.60 17.97
C ASP A 45 -33.00 33.54 16.86
N VAL A 46 -32.12 33.63 15.85
CA VAL A 46 -32.02 32.61 14.79
C VAL A 46 -31.57 31.28 15.37
N ARG A 47 -30.58 31.27 16.27
CA ARG A 47 -30.07 30.05 16.91
C ARG A 47 -31.10 29.38 17.84
N GLN A 48 -31.95 30.18 18.48
CA GLN A 48 -33.03 29.71 19.35
C GLN A 48 -34.28 29.27 18.57
N SER A 49 -34.36 29.58 17.27
CA SER A 49 -35.49 29.15 16.44
C SER A 49 -35.59 27.62 16.36
N GLU A 50 -36.82 27.14 16.27
CA GLU A 50 -37.10 25.71 16.12
C GLU A 50 -36.47 25.14 14.84
N VAL A 51 -36.51 25.92 13.75
CA VAL A 51 -35.94 25.55 12.45
C VAL A 51 -34.43 25.30 12.58
N TYR A 52 -33.68 26.23 13.18
CA TYR A 52 -32.24 26.07 13.39
C TYR A 52 -31.93 24.83 14.23
N THR A 53 -32.61 24.67 15.37
CA THR A 53 -32.41 23.52 16.27
C THR A 53 -32.69 22.19 15.57
N ASN A 54 -33.75 22.10 14.77
CA ASN A 54 -34.09 20.90 14.00
C ASN A 54 -33.02 20.57 12.94
N HIS A 55 -32.45 21.58 12.27
CA HIS A 55 -31.36 21.37 11.32
C HIS A 55 -30.05 20.94 11.99
N ILE A 56 -29.69 21.48 13.16
CA ILE A 56 -28.52 21.02 13.92
C ILE A 56 -28.68 19.57 14.38
N LYS A 57 -29.86 19.18 14.91
CA LYS A 57 -30.14 17.78 15.26
C LYS A 57 -30.02 16.84 14.06
N LYS A 58 -30.46 17.29 12.88
CA LYS A 58 -30.30 16.52 11.62
C LYS A 58 -28.82 16.39 11.26
N LEU A 59 -28.04 17.47 11.35
CA LEU A 59 -26.60 17.45 11.08
C LEU A 59 -25.88 16.45 11.99
N GLU A 60 -26.13 16.48 13.30
CA GLU A 60 -25.53 15.54 14.26
C GLU A 60 -25.90 14.09 13.94
N LYS A 61 -27.17 13.83 13.60
CA LYS A 61 -27.65 12.49 13.23
C LYS A 61 -26.94 11.97 11.98
N GLU A 62 -26.85 12.76 10.93
CA GLU A 62 -26.18 12.35 9.69
C GLU A 62 -24.67 12.19 9.88
N LEU A 63 -24.02 13.07 10.67
CA LEU A 63 -22.60 12.94 11.01
C LEU A 63 -22.32 11.63 11.76
N ARG A 64 -23.13 11.30 12.78
CA ARG A 64 -22.99 10.03 13.52
C ARG A 64 -23.10 8.82 12.61
N LYS A 65 -24.04 8.86 11.66
CA LYS A 65 -24.20 7.79 10.65
C LYS A 65 -22.96 7.66 9.77
N ILE A 66 -22.44 8.77 9.24
CA ILE A 66 -21.21 8.78 8.43
C ILE A 66 -20.04 8.22 9.23
N CYS A 67 -19.85 8.65 10.49
CA CYS A 67 -18.79 8.13 11.35
C CYS A 67 -18.91 6.61 11.58
N GLN A 68 -20.13 6.10 11.79
CA GLN A 68 -20.38 4.66 11.93
C GLN A 68 -20.06 3.89 10.63
N ASP A 69 -20.34 4.46 9.47
CA ASP A 69 -20.01 3.86 8.18
C ASP A 69 -18.50 3.88 7.92
N LEU A 70 -17.80 4.97 8.24
CA LEU A 70 -16.34 5.09 8.08
C LEU A 70 -15.56 4.08 8.95
N GLN A 71 -16.08 3.68 10.11
CA GLN A 71 -15.48 2.64 10.97
C GLN A 71 -15.44 1.25 10.31
N LYS A 72 -16.10 1.04 9.16
CA LYS A 72 -16.02 -0.19 8.37
C LYS A 72 -14.79 -0.23 7.46
N SER A 73 -14.09 0.90 7.32
CA SER A 73 -12.85 1.03 6.54
C SER A 73 -11.70 0.27 7.21
N PRO A 74 -10.69 -0.18 6.45
CA PRO A 74 -9.47 -0.72 7.04
C PRO A 74 -8.76 0.31 7.92
N ASN A 75 -8.21 -0.15 9.06
CA ASN A 75 -7.36 0.69 9.89
C ASN A 75 -5.93 0.70 9.33
N PHE A 76 -5.63 1.66 8.43
CA PHE A 76 -4.31 1.80 7.81
C PHE A 76 -3.17 2.13 8.80
N ALA A 77 -3.48 2.63 10.00
CA ALA A 77 -2.46 2.87 11.02
C ALA A 77 -1.98 1.56 11.69
N SER A 78 -2.73 0.45 11.54
CA SER A 78 -2.34 -0.84 12.11
C SER A 78 -1.12 -1.43 11.41
N THR A 79 -0.19 -1.96 12.20
CA THR A 79 0.98 -2.74 11.73
C THR A 79 0.63 -4.09 11.12
N ARG A 80 -0.66 -4.49 11.19
CA ARG A 80 -1.22 -5.68 10.51
C ARG A 80 -1.78 -5.36 9.13
N VAL A 81 -1.97 -4.09 8.80
CA VAL A 81 -2.41 -3.66 7.47
C VAL A 81 -1.19 -3.33 6.63
N VAL A 82 -0.63 -4.35 5.99
CA VAL A 82 0.62 -4.26 5.22
C VAL A 82 0.40 -4.54 3.73
N GLY A 83 -0.84 -4.79 3.31
CA GLY A 83 -1.15 -5.06 1.91
C GLY A 83 -1.26 -3.82 1.02
N LEU A 84 -1.48 -2.62 1.57
CA LEU A 84 -1.76 -1.42 0.77
C LEU A 84 -0.68 -0.36 0.96
N PRO A 85 -0.42 0.51 -0.04
CA PRO A 85 0.50 1.65 0.08
C PRO A 85 -0.07 2.79 0.95
N CYS A 86 -0.91 2.47 1.92
CA CYS A 86 -1.53 3.38 2.87
C CYS A 86 -1.03 3.03 4.26
N SER A 87 -0.78 4.06 5.08
CA SER A 87 -0.33 3.91 6.47
C SER A 87 -0.95 5.01 7.31
N ASP A 88 -0.61 5.05 8.59
CA ASP A 88 -0.80 6.26 9.39
C ASP A 88 -0.17 7.48 8.70
N THR A 89 -0.78 8.64 8.89
CA THR A 89 -0.32 9.93 8.37
C THR A 89 0.43 10.70 9.46
N THR A 90 1.31 11.60 9.07
CA THR A 90 1.97 12.48 10.04
C THR A 90 0.94 13.35 10.76
N LEU A 91 1.18 13.56 12.05
CA LEU A 91 0.40 14.43 12.90
C LEU A 91 0.41 15.86 12.33
N SER A 92 1.60 16.33 11.94
CA SER A 92 1.81 17.64 11.30
C SER A 92 1.10 17.76 9.96
N GLY A 93 1.14 16.73 9.11
CA GLY A 93 0.43 16.72 7.83
C GLY A 93 -1.09 16.81 8.03
N THR A 94 -1.64 16.02 8.95
CA THR A 94 -3.07 16.05 9.28
C THR A 94 -3.48 17.41 9.84
N LEU A 95 -2.71 17.94 10.79
CA LEU A 95 -2.98 19.23 11.40
C LEU A 95 -2.92 20.38 10.38
N GLY A 96 -1.93 20.38 9.48
CA GLY A 96 -1.80 21.41 8.45
C GLY A 96 -2.99 21.44 7.49
N TYR A 97 -3.51 20.26 7.14
CA TYR A 97 -4.72 20.15 6.33
C TYR A 97 -5.94 20.73 7.06
N LEU A 98 -6.14 20.36 8.32
CA LEU A 98 -7.25 20.85 9.15
C LEU A 98 -7.17 22.35 9.39
N ALA A 99 -5.97 22.89 9.66
CA ALA A 99 -5.77 24.31 9.92
C ALA A 99 -6.20 25.21 8.74
N ASN A 100 -6.10 24.71 7.51
CA ASN A 100 -6.46 25.49 6.33
C ASN A 100 -7.93 25.34 5.89
N ILE A 101 -8.66 24.32 6.35
CA ILE A 101 -9.98 23.96 5.82
C ILE A 101 -11.02 25.09 5.96
N LEU A 102 -10.92 25.91 7.01
CA LEU A 102 -11.82 27.04 7.25
C LEU A 102 -11.47 28.29 6.44
N TYR A 103 -10.25 28.38 5.90
CA TYR A 103 -9.85 29.44 4.96
C TYR A 103 -10.30 29.12 3.54
N ASN A 104 -10.26 27.83 3.17
CA ASN A 104 -10.71 27.34 1.86
C ASN A 104 -10.09 28.13 0.69
N SER A 105 -8.80 28.44 0.80
CA SER A 105 -8.08 29.20 -0.22
C SER A 105 -7.89 28.37 -1.50
N ASN A 106 -7.80 29.05 -2.63
CA ASN A 106 -7.65 28.42 -3.94
C ASN A 106 -6.34 28.87 -4.59
N ASN A 107 -5.39 27.95 -4.71
CA ASN A 107 -4.06 28.20 -5.29
C ASN A 107 -4.06 28.21 -6.83
N ILE A 108 -5.23 28.36 -7.47
CA ILE A 108 -5.28 28.66 -8.90
C ILE A 108 -4.72 30.04 -9.22
N ASP A 109 -5.05 31.02 -8.36
CA ASP A 109 -4.79 32.44 -8.54
C ASP A 109 -4.28 33.04 -7.22
N CYS A 110 -3.27 33.90 -7.30
CA CYS A 110 -2.66 34.52 -6.12
C CYS A 110 -3.65 35.31 -5.27
N ALA A 111 -4.71 35.91 -5.84
CA ALA A 111 -5.73 36.61 -5.06
C ALA A 111 -6.62 35.64 -4.26
N GLY A 112 -6.80 34.41 -4.76
CA GLY A 112 -7.57 33.35 -4.09
C GLY A 112 -6.85 32.68 -2.91
N GLY A 113 -5.52 32.83 -2.84
CA GLY A 113 -4.69 32.25 -1.79
C GLY A 113 -3.27 32.83 -1.76
N PRO A 114 -3.08 34.11 -1.42
CA PRO A 114 -1.77 34.75 -1.53
C PRO A 114 -0.74 34.15 -0.57
N VAL A 115 -1.17 33.83 0.65
CA VAL A 115 -0.33 33.18 1.67
C VAL A 115 -0.03 31.74 1.29
N THR A 116 -1.06 30.98 0.89
CA THR A 116 -0.91 29.57 0.54
C THR A 116 -0.19 29.34 -0.78
N THR A 117 -0.18 30.33 -1.67
CA THR A 117 0.66 30.33 -2.88
C THR A 117 2.13 30.51 -2.52
N ALA A 118 2.46 31.43 -1.60
CA ALA A 118 3.84 31.57 -1.11
C ALA A 118 4.32 30.29 -0.40
N MET A 119 3.45 29.66 0.39
CA MET A 119 3.72 28.35 1.00
C MET A 119 4.00 27.27 -0.05
N GLU A 120 3.32 27.29 -1.20
CA GLU A 120 3.56 26.32 -2.28
C GLU A 120 4.92 26.53 -2.94
N VAL A 121 5.36 27.79 -3.08
CA VAL A 121 6.73 28.11 -3.53
C VAL A 121 7.76 27.52 -2.57
N GLU A 122 7.57 27.72 -1.26
CA GLU A 122 8.47 27.20 -0.22
C GLU A 122 8.54 25.67 -0.25
N VAL A 123 7.39 24.99 -0.33
CA VAL A 123 7.34 23.53 -0.53
C VAL A 123 8.10 23.11 -1.78
N GLY A 124 7.99 23.89 -2.86
CA GLY A 124 8.72 23.64 -4.09
C GLY A 124 10.25 23.73 -3.94
N GLU A 125 10.72 24.74 -3.21
CA GLU A 125 12.15 24.92 -2.90
C GLU A 125 12.67 23.76 -2.04
N GLN A 126 11.91 23.37 -1.01
CA GLN A 126 12.21 22.21 -0.16
C GLN A 126 12.32 20.90 -0.96
N LEU A 127 11.38 20.65 -1.88
CA LEU A 127 11.42 19.45 -2.72
C LEU A 127 12.59 19.48 -3.71
N CYS A 128 12.97 20.65 -4.26
CA CYS A 128 14.15 20.80 -5.11
C CYS A 128 15.44 20.45 -4.36
N GLU A 129 15.61 20.99 -3.15
CA GLU A 129 16.76 20.70 -2.29
C GLU A 129 16.83 19.21 -1.95
N MET A 130 15.69 18.60 -1.61
CA MET A 130 15.60 17.17 -1.27
C MET A 130 16.08 16.26 -2.42
N ILE A 131 15.76 16.57 -3.68
CA ILE A 131 16.23 15.78 -4.84
C ILE A 131 17.59 16.24 -5.38
N GLY A 132 18.12 17.36 -4.89
CA GLY A 132 19.44 17.88 -5.22
C GLY A 132 19.49 18.79 -6.45
N TYR A 133 18.37 19.38 -6.84
CA TYR A 133 18.36 20.45 -7.85
C TYR A 133 19.02 21.73 -7.31
N GLU A 134 19.79 22.40 -8.16
CA GLU A 134 20.49 23.63 -7.79
C GLU A 134 19.56 24.84 -7.81
N THR A 135 19.27 25.42 -6.65
CA THR A 135 18.35 26.56 -6.51
C THR A 135 18.95 27.92 -6.89
N TYR A 136 20.28 27.99 -7.10
CA TYR A 136 21.04 29.22 -7.39
C TYR A 136 21.59 29.32 -8.82
N ASN A 137 21.22 28.41 -9.71
CA ASN A 137 21.70 28.40 -11.10
C ASN A 137 20.87 29.36 -11.99
N THR A 138 21.33 29.66 -13.22
CA THR A 138 20.63 30.49 -14.21
C THR A 138 19.26 29.93 -14.61
N HIS A 139 19.08 28.62 -14.44
CA HIS A 139 17.84 27.89 -14.66
C HIS A 139 17.20 27.50 -13.32
N LYS A 140 16.77 28.48 -12.53
CA LYS A 140 16.14 28.22 -11.21
C LYS A 140 15.05 27.13 -11.38
N PRO A 141 15.11 26.02 -10.63
CA PRO A 141 14.10 24.97 -10.64
C PRO A 141 12.72 25.50 -10.26
N TRP A 142 11.67 24.79 -10.67
CA TRP A 142 10.31 25.14 -10.30
C TRP A 142 9.48 23.89 -10.02
N VAL A 143 8.59 23.99 -9.03
CA VAL A 143 7.74 22.90 -8.56
C VAL A 143 6.36 23.45 -8.27
N HIS A 144 5.34 22.62 -8.47
CA HIS A 144 4.04 22.86 -7.86
C HIS A 144 3.41 21.56 -7.38
N ILE A 145 2.40 21.72 -6.52
CA ILE A 145 1.60 20.61 -6.02
C ILE A 145 0.52 20.25 -7.05
N THR A 146 0.31 18.95 -7.20
CA THR A 146 -0.75 18.32 -8.00
C THR A 146 -1.66 17.51 -7.10
N CYS A 147 -2.82 17.10 -7.59
CA CYS A 147 -3.66 16.13 -6.89
C CYS A 147 -3.02 14.72 -6.82
N GLY A 148 -1.90 14.47 -7.52
CA GLY A 148 -1.14 13.23 -7.40
C GLY A 148 -0.21 12.98 -8.58
N GLY A 149 0.72 12.04 -8.42
CA GLY A 149 1.76 11.75 -9.40
C GLY A 149 1.27 11.26 -10.76
N THR A 150 0.01 10.84 -10.88
CA THR A 150 -0.58 10.61 -12.22
C THR A 150 -0.64 11.92 -13.01
N ILE A 151 -1.06 13.03 -12.40
CA ILE A 151 -1.07 14.34 -13.06
C ILE A 151 0.36 14.82 -13.28
N GLY A 152 1.25 14.66 -12.29
CA GLY A 152 2.66 15.00 -12.42
C GLY A 152 3.33 14.33 -13.63
N ASN A 153 3.12 13.03 -13.83
CA ASN A 153 3.66 12.30 -14.99
C ASN A 153 3.09 12.82 -16.32
N ILE A 154 1.79 13.15 -16.37
CA ILE A 154 1.17 13.68 -17.60
C ILE A 154 1.72 15.07 -17.91
N GLU A 155 1.84 15.95 -16.91
CA GLU A 155 2.40 17.30 -17.08
C GLU A 155 3.87 17.27 -17.50
N ALA A 156 4.67 16.37 -16.93
CA ALA A 156 6.06 16.16 -17.31
C ALA A 156 6.20 15.80 -18.79
N LEU A 157 5.42 14.82 -19.26
CA LEU A 157 5.43 14.39 -20.65
C LEU A 157 4.82 15.44 -21.59
N TRP A 158 3.82 16.20 -21.13
CA TRP A 158 3.25 17.31 -21.89
C TRP A 158 4.27 18.42 -22.11
N ALA A 159 5.01 18.81 -21.07
CA ALA A 159 6.10 19.78 -21.15
C ALA A 159 7.19 19.28 -22.10
N ALA A 160 7.69 18.05 -21.88
CA ALA A 160 8.74 17.46 -22.72
C ALA A 160 8.33 17.40 -24.20
N GLN A 161 7.09 17.00 -24.49
CA GLN A 161 6.53 16.98 -25.84
C GLN A 161 6.56 18.38 -26.48
N ASN A 162 6.03 19.38 -25.79
CA ASN A 162 5.94 20.73 -26.37
C ASN A 162 7.32 21.36 -26.55
N ILE A 163 8.27 21.09 -25.65
CA ILE A 163 9.66 21.55 -25.80
C ILE A 163 10.31 20.86 -26.99
N LYS A 164 10.24 19.52 -27.09
CA LYS A 164 10.84 18.71 -28.17
C LYS A 164 10.54 19.25 -29.57
N PHE A 165 9.32 19.74 -29.79
CA PHE A 165 8.86 20.19 -31.10
C PHE A 165 8.87 21.71 -31.29
N PHE A 166 9.18 22.48 -30.25
CA PHE A 166 9.24 23.94 -30.32
C PHE A 166 10.24 24.48 -31.36
N PRO A 167 11.43 23.88 -31.58
CA PRO A 167 12.35 24.33 -32.62
C PRO A 167 11.76 24.31 -34.03
N LEU A 168 10.90 23.33 -34.35
CA LEU A 168 10.20 23.30 -35.64
C LEU A 168 9.22 24.45 -35.80
N VAL A 169 8.52 24.80 -34.72
CA VAL A 169 7.60 25.93 -34.69
C VAL A 169 8.35 27.23 -34.95
N VAL A 170 9.49 27.45 -34.28
CA VAL A 170 10.35 28.62 -34.50
C VAL A 170 10.88 28.64 -35.93
N GLN A 171 11.43 27.54 -36.42
CA GLN A 171 11.91 27.40 -37.80
C GLN A 171 10.84 27.79 -38.82
N LYS A 172 9.61 27.32 -38.62
CA LYS A 172 8.47 27.60 -39.51
C LYS A 172 8.07 29.07 -39.49
N VAL A 173 8.00 29.68 -38.30
CA VAL A 173 7.68 31.10 -38.15
C VAL A 173 8.73 31.98 -38.81
N MET A 174 10.02 31.69 -38.60
CA MET A 174 11.13 32.45 -39.20
C MET A 174 11.17 32.31 -40.73
N THR A 175 10.88 31.10 -41.25
CA THR A 175 10.85 30.85 -42.70
C THR A 175 9.68 31.58 -43.38
N GLU A 176 8.49 31.59 -42.76
CA GLU A 176 7.31 32.27 -43.34
C GLU A 176 7.31 33.78 -43.09
N ASN A 177 8.11 34.26 -42.13
CA ASN A 177 8.20 35.68 -41.79
C ASN A 177 9.67 36.13 -41.65
N PRO A 178 10.45 36.15 -42.75
CA PRO A 178 11.86 36.52 -42.69
C PRO A 178 12.07 37.90 -42.06
N GLY A 179 12.99 37.98 -41.09
CA GLY A 179 13.32 39.22 -40.37
C GLY A 179 12.30 39.67 -39.32
N LEU A 180 11.17 38.96 -39.13
CA LEU A 180 10.19 39.27 -38.09
C LEU A 180 10.68 38.84 -36.70
N ILE A 181 11.49 37.78 -36.64
CA ILE A 181 12.12 37.25 -35.42
C ILE A 181 13.62 37.17 -35.70
N SER A 182 14.41 37.76 -34.80
CA SER A 182 15.86 37.64 -34.76
C SER A 182 16.27 37.59 -33.29
N PHE A 183 17.18 36.67 -32.95
CA PHE A 183 17.75 36.57 -31.62
C PHE A 183 19.24 36.20 -31.71
N PRO A 184 20.09 36.59 -30.74
CA PRO A 184 21.55 36.51 -30.85
C PRO A 184 22.12 35.08 -31.01
N ASP A 185 21.37 34.06 -30.59
CA ASP A 185 21.78 32.66 -30.53
C ASP A 185 20.97 31.77 -31.49
N ASP A 186 20.68 32.24 -32.71
CA ASP A 186 19.88 31.48 -33.69
C ASP A 186 20.67 30.38 -34.44
N GLU A 187 21.94 30.19 -34.07
CA GLU A 187 22.79 29.12 -34.55
C GLU A 187 22.72 27.88 -33.64
N ILE A 188 22.39 26.73 -34.24
CA ILE A 188 22.29 25.42 -33.59
C ILE A 188 23.40 24.53 -34.14
N TYR A 189 24.01 23.73 -33.27
CA TYR A 189 24.98 22.74 -33.71
C TYR A 189 24.30 21.62 -34.50
N ASP A 190 24.60 21.54 -35.79
CA ASP A 190 24.10 20.50 -36.68
C ASP A 190 25.04 19.28 -36.62
N THR A 191 24.52 18.15 -36.13
CA THR A 191 25.33 16.92 -35.96
C THR A 191 25.66 16.23 -37.28
N GLU A 192 24.86 16.44 -38.34
CA GLU A 192 25.09 15.87 -39.66
C GLU A 192 26.18 16.66 -40.42
N LYS A 193 26.21 17.99 -40.24
CA LYS A 193 27.19 18.91 -40.86
C LYS A 193 28.43 19.17 -40.01
N VAL A 194 28.41 18.83 -38.73
CA VAL A 194 29.49 19.06 -37.75
C VAL A 194 29.85 20.56 -37.67
N SER A 195 28.83 21.42 -37.64
CA SER A 195 28.98 22.88 -37.61
C SER A 195 27.75 23.57 -37.04
N PHE A 196 27.91 24.78 -36.51
CA PHE A 196 26.78 25.64 -36.18
C PHE A 196 26.07 26.13 -37.44
N GLN A 197 24.74 26.12 -37.44
CA GLN A 197 23.89 26.47 -38.56
C GLN A 197 22.70 27.29 -38.07
N ASN A 198 22.20 28.22 -38.89
CA ASN A 198 20.97 28.93 -38.54
C ASN A 198 19.80 27.94 -38.36
N ILE A 199 18.88 28.20 -37.42
CA ILE A 199 17.70 27.35 -37.19
C ILE A 199 16.84 27.14 -38.44
N THR A 200 16.86 28.07 -39.40
CA THR A 200 16.17 27.92 -40.69
C THR A 200 16.86 26.95 -41.65
N GLU A 201 18.12 26.57 -41.39
CA GLU A 201 18.98 25.76 -42.26
C GLU A 201 19.28 24.35 -41.71
N VAL A 202 18.94 24.07 -40.46
CA VAL A 202 19.06 22.73 -39.85
C VAL A 202 17.97 21.78 -40.33
N SER A 203 18.30 20.49 -40.43
CA SER A 203 17.32 19.45 -40.75
C SER A 203 16.26 19.34 -39.65
N ILE A 204 15.05 18.89 -40.00
CA ILE A 204 13.95 18.63 -39.04
C ILE A 204 14.43 17.71 -37.91
N TRP A 205 15.24 16.70 -38.25
CA TRP A 205 15.80 15.75 -37.29
C TRP A 205 16.74 16.42 -36.29
N ASN A 206 17.67 17.27 -36.75
CA ASN A 206 18.55 18.00 -35.83
C ASN A 206 17.76 19.01 -34.98
N ALA A 207 16.78 19.70 -35.54
CA ALA A 207 15.97 20.68 -34.82
C ALA A 207 15.20 20.05 -33.64
N ILE A 208 14.56 18.90 -33.83
CA ILE A 208 13.84 18.22 -32.73
C ILE A 208 14.78 17.50 -31.75
N ASN A 209 16.07 17.34 -32.08
CA ASN A 209 17.05 16.69 -31.22
C ASN A 209 18.04 17.69 -30.58
N MET A 210 17.64 18.96 -30.49
CA MET A 210 18.29 19.92 -29.63
C MET A 210 18.20 19.50 -28.16
N ASP A 211 19.23 19.89 -27.41
CA ASP A 211 19.19 19.84 -25.95
C ASP A 211 18.00 20.64 -25.40
N ILE A 212 17.42 20.15 -24.30
CA ILE A 212 16.20 20.72 -23.75
C ILE A 212 16.41 22.14 -23.23
N ASP A 213 17.56 22.41 -22.58
CA ASP A 213 17.87 23.72 -22.04
C ASP A 213 18.16 24.70 -23.18
N CYS A 214 18.85 24.27 -24.25
CA CYS A 214 19.00 25.07 -25.46
C CYS A 214 17.66 25.49 -26.05
N THR A 215 16.68 24.59 -26.08
CA THR A 215 15.34 24.88 -26.61
C THR A 215 14.57 25.86 -25.71
N VAL A 216 14.67 25.69 -24.39
CA VAL A 216 14.05 26.58 -23.42
C VAL A 216 14.69 27.97 -23.46
N ASP A 217 16.02 28.04 -23.57
CA ASP A 217 16.77 29.29 -23.68
C ASP A 217 16.49 30.01 -25.00
N MET A 218 16.27 29.28 -26.09
CA MET A 218 15.77 29.86 -27.34
C MET A 218 14.41 30.52 -27.14
N ALA A 219 13.45 29.87 -26.47
CA ALA A 219 12.14 30.46 -26.19
C ALA A 219 12.26 31.74 -25.33
N LYS A 220 13.13 31.71 -24.31
CA LYS A 220 13.46 32.85 -23.46
C LYS A 220 14.08 34.00 -24.27
N SER A 221 15.05 33.68 -25.13
CA SER A 221 15.74 34.65 -25.98
C SER A 221 14.76 35.34 -26.92
N ILE A 222 13.88 34.59 -27.59
CA ILE A 222 12.83 35.17 -28.45
C ILE A 222 11.89 36.08 -27.63
N GLY A 223 11.45 35.64 -26.45
CA GLY A 223 10.59 36.42 -25.57
C GLY A 223 11.19 37.75 -25.09
N ASN A 224 12.52 37.83 -24.98
CA ASN A 224 13.22 39.06 -24.63
C ASN A 224 13.29 40.07 -25.79
N HIS A 225 13.20 39.60 -27.04
CA HIS A 225 13.38 40.42 -28.24
C HIS A 225 12.06 40.72 -28.98
N MET A 226 10.98 40.01 -28.64
CA MET A 226 9.66 40.19 -29.24
C MET A 226 8.56 40.28 -28.17
N ASN A 227 7.55 41.12 -28.40
CA ASN A 227 6.37 41.16 -27.53
C ASN A 227 5.72 39.77 -27.46
N GLY A 228 5.60 39.23 -26.24
CA GLY A 228 5.13 37.87 -26.00
C GLY A 228 3.73 37.55 -26.55
N GLU A 229 2.78 38.49 -26.51
CA GLU A 229 1.45 38.25 -27.10
C GLU A 229 1.51 38.13 -28.63
N LYS A 230 2.32 38.97 -29.27
CA LYS A 230 2.53 38.89 -30.72
C LYS A 230 3.23 37.58 -31.09
N PHE A 231 4.26 37.19 -30.36
CA PHE A 231 4.97 35.94 -30.58
C PHE A 231 4.05 34.73 -30.38
N ASN A 232 3.27 34.70 -29.30
CA ASN A 232 2.33 33.61 -29.00
C ASN A 232 1.29 33.42 -30.12
N LYS A 233 0.69 34.52 -30.62
CA LYS A 233 -0.23 34.45 -31.76
C LYS A 233 0.43 33.88 -33.03
N LEU A 234 1.74 34.08 -33.22
CA LEU A 234 2.47 33.54 -34.35
C LEU A 234 2.74 32.04 -34.18
N ILE A 235 3.26 31.63 -33.02
CA ILE A 235 3.58 30.21 -32.76
C ILE A 235 2.32 29.35 -32.65
N ASP A 236 1.20 29.88 -32.12
CA ASP A 236 -0.06 29.15 -31.99
C ASP A 236 -0.54 28.61 -33.34
N LYS A 237 -0.27 29.30 -34.45
CA LYS A 237 -0.66 28.81 -35.78
C LYS A 237 0.04 27.51 -36.18
N TYR A 238 1.22 27.23 -35.61
CA TYR A 238 2.10 26.13 -36.01
C TYR A 238 2.41 25.16 -34.88
N SER A 239 1.93 25.43 -33.66
CA SER A 239 2.18 24.62 -32.47
C SER A 239 1.39 23.31 -32.50
N LEU A 240 1.90 22.32 -31.77
CA LEU A 240 1.21 21.05 -31.60
C LEU A 240 -0.12 21.21 -30.85
N SER A 241 -0.18 22.11 -29.86
CA SER A 241 -1.38 22.37 -29.07
C SER A 241 -2.55 22.90 -29.89
N SER A 242 -2.28 23.64 -30.98
CA SER A 242 -3.32 24.17 -31.86
C SER A 242 -3.64 23.27 -33.05
N LEU A 243 -2.65 22.58 -33.62
CA LEU A 243 -2.83 21.74 -34.80
C LEU A 243 -3.35 20.33 -34.48
N GLY A 244 -2.99 19.80 -33.31
CA GLY A 244 -3.09 18.38 -32.99
C GLY A 244 -2.12 17.52 -33.81
N TRP A 245 -1.88 16.28 -33.37
CA TRP A 245 -0.86 15.40 -33.94
C TRP A 245 -0.97 15.20 -35.46
N TYR A 246 -2.17 14.91 -35.97
CA TYR A 246 -2.37 14.64 -37.39
C TYR A 246 -1.91 15.80 -38.29
N ASN A 247 -2.39 17.01 -38.01
CA ASN A 247 -2.03 18.18 -38.81
C ASN A 247 -0.58 18.61 -38.56
N PHE A 248 -0.09 18.46 -37.32
CA PHE A 248 1.28 18.77 -36.95
C PHE A 248 2.27 17.89 -37.74
N MET A 249 2.15 16.56 -37.65
CA MET A 249 3.02 15.63 -38.38
C MET A 249 2.95 15.85 -39.90
N LYS A 250 1.75 16.07 -40.44
CA LYS A 250 1.56 16.39 -41.87
C LYS A 250 2.25 17.69 -42.28
N MET A 251 2.17 18.73 -41.45
CA MET A 251 2.78 20.03 -41.73
C MET A 251 4.30 19.94 -41.76
N TYR A 252 4.89 19.26 -40.78
CA TYR A 252 6.35 19.14 -40.63
C TYR A 252 6.93 17.91 -41.34
N LYS A 253 6.09 17.12 -42.03
CA LYS A 253 6.50 15.90 -42.75
C LYS A 253 7.28 14.93 -41.86
N LEU A 254 6.81 14.73 -40.63
CA LEU A 254 7.34 13.71 -39.74
C LEU A 254 6.87 12.34 -40.23
N GLU A 255 7.80 11.48 -40.62
CA GLU A 255 7.50 10.16 -41.17
C GLU A 255 7.12 9.15 -40.08
N GLU A 256 7.80 9.22 -38.94
CA GLU A 256 7.58 8.36 -37.77
C GLU A 256 6.91 9.13 -36.64
N ALA A 257 5.98 8.47 -35.95
CA ALA A 257 5.37 9.01 -34.74
C ALA A 257 6.40 8.99 -33.59
N PRO A 258 6.39 10.01 -32.71
CA PRO A 258 7.36 10.08 -31.64
C PRO A 258 6.97 9.17 -30.46
N VAL A 259 7.98 8.69 -29.74
CA VAL A 259 7.82 7.71 -28.67
C VAL A 259 8.25 8.25 -27.31
N VAL A 260 7.70 7.63 -26.26
CA VAL A 260 8.22 7.71 -24.89
C VAL A 260 8.68 6.31 -24.51
N ILE A 261 9.85 6.20 -23.89
CA ILE A 261 10.44 4.90 -23.53
C ILE A 261 10.46 4.77 -22.01
N CYS A 262 10.09 3.62 -21.46
CA CYS A 262 10.16 3.36 -20.02
C CYS A 262 10.40 1.87 -19.74
N SER A 263 10.59 1.52 -18.47
CA SER A 263 10.56 0.13 -18.02
C SER A 263 9.19 -0.51 -18.27
N ALA A 264 9.14 -1.82 -18.55
CA ALA A 264 7.90 -2.60 -18.53
C ALA A 264 7.20 -2.60 -17.16
N ALA A 265 7.95 -2.34 -16.07
CA ALA A 265 7.43 -2.17 -14.72
C ALA A 265 6.79 -0.80 -14.44
N CYS A 266 6.60 0.04 -15.46
CA CYS A 266 6.05 1.38 -15.29
C CYS A 266 4.62 1.37 -14.75
N HIS A 267 4.26 2.44 -14.03
CA HIS A 267 2.89 2.63 -13.58
C HIS A 267 1.95 2.96 -14.76
N TYR A 268 0.70 2.50 -14.69
CA TYR A 268 -0.30 2.68 -15.75
C TYR A 268 -0.63 4.16 -16.06
N SER A 269 -0.21 5.11 -15.20
CA SER A 269 -0.31 6.56 -15.47
C SER A 269 0.40 6.95 -16.74
N LEU A 270 1.52 6.32 -17.10
CA LEU A 270 2.24 6.62 -18.35
C LEU A 270 1.42 6.22 -19.57
N LEU A 271 0.80 5.05 -19.56
CA LEU A 271 -0.14 4.64 -20.62
C LEU A 271 -1.32 5.63 -20.73
N LYS A 272 -1.83 6.12 -19.59
CA LYS A 272 -2.88 7.14 -19.57
C LYS A 272 -2.38 8.46 -20.15
N ALA A 273 -1.15 8.87 -19.83
CA ALA A 273 -0.52 10.06 -20.38
C ALA A 273 -0.43 9.98 -21.91
N MET A 274 0.02 8.86 -22.47
CA MET A 274 0.09 8.69 -23.92
C MET A 274 -1.27 8.80 -24.60
N VAL A 275 -2.34 8.28 -23.97
CA VAL A 275 -3.70 8.41 -24.48
C VAL A 275 -4.18 9.87 -24.43
N LEU A 276 -3.97 10.55 -23.30
CA LEU A 276 -4.44 11.93 -23.10
C LEU A 276 -3.66 12.94 -23.95
N LEU A 277 -2.37 12.70 -24.19
CA LEU A 277 -1.53 13.50 -25.07
C LEU A 277 -1.77 13.22 -26.56
N GLY A 278 -2.60 12.23 -26.89
CA GLY A 278 -3.00 11.92 -28.26
C GLY A 278 -1.97 11.13 -29.07
N LEU A 279 -0.95 10.57 -28.43
CA LEU A 279 0.07 9.71 -29.05
C LEU A 279 -0.42 8.26 -29.25
N GLY A 280 -1.25 7.78 -28.32
CA GLY A 280 -1.69 6.38 -28.30
C GLY A 280 -0.74 5.48 -27.52
N LYS A 281 -1.28 4.38 -26.98
CA LYS A 281 -0.54 3.50 -26.05
C LYS A 281 0.68 2.84 -26.68
N ASP A 282 0.61 2.52 -27.97
CA ASP A 282 1.69 1.85 -28.70
C ASP A 282 2.95 2.73 -28.86
N GLN A 283 2.84 4.04 -28.60
CA GLN A 283 3.97 4.96 -28.56
C GLN A 283 4.69 4.98 -27.20
N LEU A 284 4.18 4.26 -26.19
CA LEU A 284 4.94 3.95 -24.97
C LEU A 284 5.74 2.67 -25.21
N ILE A 285 7.03 2.81 -25.53
CA ILE A 285 7.91 1.66 -25.72
C ILE A 285 8.36 1.16 -24.36
N GLN A 286 7.85 0.00 -23.96
CA GLN A 286 8.18 -0.66 -22.71
C GLN A 286 9.38 -1.59 -22.91
N VAL A 287 10.51 -1.23 -22.29
CA VAL A 287 11.76 -2.01 -22.32
C VAL A 287 11.70 -3.10 -21.24
N PRO A 288 12.15 -4.33 -21.53
CA PRO A 288 12.20 -5.42 -20.54
C PRO A 288 12.98 -5.06 -19.27
N THR A 289 12.61 -5.70 -18.17
CA THR A 289 13.29 -5.58 -16.88
C THR A 289 14.31 -6.69 -16.62
N ASP A 290 15.24 -6.44 -15.70
CA ASP A 290 16.21 -7.41 -15.16
C ASP A 290 15.59 -8.31 -14.07
N GLU A 291 16.40 -9.16 -13.43
CA GLU A 291 15.97 -10.05 -12.34
C GLU A 291 15.51 -9.33 -11.06
N HIS A 292 15.77 -8.04 -10.93
CA HIS A 292 15.34 -7.16 -9.85
C HIS A 292 14.14 -6.28 -10.25
N ASP A 293 13.56 -6.53 -11.42
CA ASP A 293 12.47 -5.74 -12.03
C ASP A 293 12.85 -4.28 -12.35
N ARG A 294 14.15 -4.02 -12.59
CA ARG A 294 14.68 -2.72 -13.00
C ARG A 294 14.81 -2.67 -14.52
N LEU A 295 14.70 -1.50 -15.15
CA LEU A 295 14.93 -1.34 -16.59
C LEU A 295 16.28 -1.94 -17.03
N ASN A 296 16.25 -2.74 -18.08
CA ASN A 296 17.46 -3.29 -18.67
C ASN A 296 18.14 -2.26 -19.58
N ALA A 297 19.27 -1.69 -19.12
CA ALA A 297 20.00 -0.65 -19.85
C ALA A 297 20.52 -1.12 -21.23
N GLN A 298 20.81 -2.41 -21.41
CA GLN A 298 21.26 -2.95 -22.71
C GLN A 298 20.12 -3.00 -23.73
N GLU A 299 18.91 -3.36 -23.29
CA GLU A 299 17.73 -3.34 -24.16
C GLU A 299 17.30 -1.90 -24.48
N LEU A 300 17.46 -0.97 -23.53
CA LEU A 300 17.28 0.46 -23.80
C LEU A 300 18.29 0.97 -24.83
N ASP A 301 19.57 0.60 -24.73
CA ASP A 301 20.59 0.97 -25.72
C ASP A 301 20.23 0.47 -27.13
N LYS A 302 19.76 -0.77 -27.26
CA LYS A 302 19.28 -1.30 -28.56
C LYS A 302 18.09 -0.51 -29.10
N THR A 303 17.11 -0.22 -28.23
CA THR A 303 15.90 0.54 -28.59
C THR A 303 16.26 1.95 -29.07
N LEU A 304 17.17 2.63 -28.38
CA LEU A 304 17.65 3.95 -28.78
C LEU A 304 18.43 3.90 -30.10
N SER A 305 19.21 2.84 -30.35
CA SER A 305 19.89 2.64 -31.64
C SER A 305 18.90 2.53 -32.80
N ASP A 306 17.82 1.75 -32.64
CA ASP A 306 16.75 1.64 -33.66
C ASP A 306 16.09 3.00 -33.92
N CYS A 307 15.86 3.78 -32.86
CA CYS A 307 15.29 5.12 -32.99
C CYS A 307 16.20 6.06 -33.80
N VAL A 308 17.52 5.99 -33.65
CA VAL A 308 18.47 6.75 -34.49
C VAL A 308 18.40 6.28 -35.95
N GLU A 309 18.48 4.97 -36.18
CA GLU A 309 18.54 4.39 -37.52
C GLU A 309 17.28 4.70 -38.35
N ARG A 310 16.12 4.67 -37.69
CA ARG A 310 14.81 4.93 -38.31
C ARG A 310 14.34 6.38 -38.21
N LYS A 311 15.14 7.25 -37.57
CA LYS A 311 14.76 8.65 -37.27
C LYS A 311 13.42 8.76 -36.53
N ILE A 312 13.19 7.89 -35.54
CA ILE A 312 12.04 7.95 -34.63
C ILE A 312 12.35 8.97 -33.52
N PRO A 313 11.60 10.06 -33.36
CA PRO A 313 11.87 11.01 -32.30
C PRO A 313 11.52 10.43 -30.94
N VAL A 314 12.44 10.53 -29.98
CA VAL A 314 12.19 10.15 -28.58
C VAL A 314 11.87 11.42 -27.78
N ILE A 315 10.65 11.52 -27.26
CA ILE A 315 10.23 12.65 -26.42
C ILE A 315 10.95 12.58 -25.07
N SER A 316 10.84 11.42 -24.42
CA SER A 316 11.40 11.20 -23.08
C SER A 316 11.75 9.74 -22.85
N VAL A 317 12.79 9.50 -22.06
CA VAL A 317 13.02 8.24 -21.36
C VAL A 317 12.59 8.44 -19.91
N VAL A 318 11.62 7.63 -19.46
CA VAL A 318 11.10 7.67 -18.09
C VAL A 318 11.80 6.63 -17.25
N SER A 319 12.50 7.09 -16.21
CA SER A 319 13.11 6.24 -15.17
C SER A 319 12.15 6.08 -13.99
N ILE A 320 11.82 4.84 -13.64
CA ILE A 320 10.95 4.52 -12.51
C ILE A 320 11.81 4.38 -11.25
N GLN A 321 11.61 5.24 -10.26
CA GLN A 321 12.33 5.20 -8.99
C GLN A 321 11.38 4.74 -7.88
N GLY A 322 11.20 3.42 -7.78
CA GLY A 322 10.24 2.75 -6.91
C GLY A 322 9.05 2.19 -7.68
N SER A 323 9.25 1.08 -8.40
CA SER A 323 8.17 0.39 -9.14
C SER A 323 7.04 -0.07 -8.21
N THR A 324 5.81 -0.12 -8.72
CA THR A 324 4.62 -0.30 -7.87
C THR A 324 4.52 -1.69 -7.26
N GLU A 325 5.03 -2.72 -7.94
CA GLU A 325 4.89 -4.12 -7.52
C GLU A 325 6.15 -4.65 -6.83
N PHE A 326 7.32 -4.19 -7.26
CA PHE A 326 8.62 -4.70 -6.80
C PHE A 326 9.44 -3.66 -6.06
N GLY A 327 9.04 -2.39 -6.05
CA GLY A 327 9.79 -1.33 -5.39
C GLY A 327 11.17 -1.12 -5.99
N ALA A 328 11.35 -1.46 -7.27
CA ALA A 328 12.61 -1.43 -7.99
C ALA A 328 12.97 0.01 -8.40
N MET A 329 14.28 0.31 -8.42
CA MET A 329 14.80 1.58 -8.92
C MET A 329 15.55 1.35 -10.24
N ASP A 330 15.07 1.96 -11.31
CA ASP A 330 15.72 1.91 -12.63
C ASP A 330 17.14 2.51 -12.58
N PRO A 331 18.07 2.07 -13.45
CA PRO A 331 19.44 2.54 -13.48
C PRO A 331 19.54 3.93 -14.12
N LEU A 332 19.19 4.97 -13.35
CA LEU A 332 19.20 6.36 -13.79
C LEU A 332 20.58 6.83 -14.24
N GLU A 333 21.66 6.40 -13.57
CA GLU A 333 23.03 6.69 -14.04
C GLU A 333 23.25 6.23 -15.49
N ASP A 334 22.88 4.98 -15.80
CA ASP A 334 23.04 4.42 -17.14
C ASP A 334 22.17 5.16 -18.16
N ILE A 335 20.94 5.54 -17.79
CA ILE A 335 20.04 6.33 -18.65
C ILE A 335 20.68 7.68 -19.00
N ILE A 336 21.31 8.35 -18.03
CA ILE A 336 22.00 9.63 -18.25
C ILE A 336 23.22 9.44 -19.16
N ILE A 337 24.02 8.39 -18.95
CA ILE A 337 25.15 8.05 -19.82
C ILE A 337 24.68 7.75 -21.25
N LEU A 338 23.56 7.05 -21.40
CA LEU A 338 22.96 6.78 -22.72
C LEU A 338 22.48 8.07 -23.39
N ARG A 339 21.89 9.02 -22.66
CA ARG A 339 21.52 10.34 -23.21
C ARG A 339 22.74 11.03 -23.82
N GLU A 340 23.85 11.10 -23.09
CA GLU A 340 25.09 11.71 -23.59
C GLU A 340 25.67 10.96 -24.80
N LYS A 341 25.62 9.62 -24.79
CA LYS A 341 26.06 8.77 -25.90
C LYS A 341 25.25 9.04 -27.17
N TYR A 342 23.93 9.11 -27.06
CA TYR A 342 23.02 9.26 -28.20
C TYR A 342 22.94 10.70 -28.70
N MET A 343 23.17 11.69 -27.84
CA MET A 343 23.29 13.09 -28.26
C MET A 343 24.40 13.27 -29.30
N LYS A 344 25.54 12.58 -29.12
CA LYS A 344 26.65 12.57 -30.09
C LYS A 344 26.29 11.89 -31.42
N LYS A 345 25.21 11.12 -31.47
CA LYS A 345 24.66 10.47 -32.67
C LYS A 345 23.46 11.24 -33.25
N GLY A 346 23.17 12.43 -32.76
CA GLY A 346 22.07 13.27 -33.24
C GLY A 346 20.70 12.90 -32.69
N LEU A 347 20.61 12.14 -31.59
CA LEU A 347 19.37 11.85 -30.88
C LEU A 347 19.45 12.41 -29.45
N TYR A 348 18.55 13.33 -29.12
CA TYR A 348 18.36 13.82 -27.76
C TYR A 348 16.99 13.39 -27.23
N PHE A 349 16.90 13.10 -25.94
CA PHE A 349 15.63 12.84 -25.26
C PHE A 349 15.66 13.45 -23.87
N SER A 350 14.51 13.91 -23.38
CA SER A 350 14.41 14.33 -21.98
C SER A 350 14.46 13.12 -21.06
N VAL A 351 14.92 13.32 -19.83
CA VAL A 351 14.83 12.31 -18.78
C VAL A 351 13.82 12.76 -17.75
N HIS A 352 12.69 12.06 -17.71
CA HIS A 352 11.71 12.21 -16.65
C HIS A 352 11.92 11.09 -15.62
N VAL A 353 11.85 11.42 -14.35
CA VAL A 353 11.88 10.43 -13.28
C VAL A 353 10.51 10.34 -12.62
N ASP A 354 9.88 9.17 -12.68
CA ASP A 354 8.73 8.84 -11.85
C ASP A 354 9.26 8.37 -10.48
N ALA A 355 9.48 9.33 -9.58
CA ALA A 355 9.85 9.11 -8.19
C ALA A 355 8.64 9.33 -7.26
N ALA A 356 7.42 9.11 -7.76
CA ALA A 356 6.21 9.29 -6.97
C ALA A 356 6.32 8.51 -5.66
N PHE A 357 6.88 7.29 -5.73
CA PHE A 357 7.16 6.44 -4.57
C PHE A 357 8.55 6.71 -3.96
N GLY A 358 9.61 6.69 -4.77
CA GLY A 358 10.99 6.68 -4.29
C GLY A 358 11.59 8.04 -3.93
N GLY A 359 10.95 9.17 -4.28
CA GLY A 359 11.56 10.50 -4.18
C GLY A 359 11.99 10.88 -2.76
N TYR A 360 11.12 10.61 -1.77
CA TYR A 360 11.40 10.88 -0.36
C TYR A 360 12.56 10.07 0.21
N PHE A 361 12.92 8.91 -0.37
CA PHE A 361 14.09 8.13 0.08
C PHE A 361 15.41 8.90 -0.08
N SER A 362 15.43 9.98 -0.88
CA SER A 362 16.55 10.91 -0.93
C SER A 362 16.88 11.53 0.44
N CYS A 363 15.89 11.70 1.34
CA CYS A 363 16.10 12.25 2.68
C CYS A 363 17.15 11.45 3.46
N ILE A 364 17.23 10.13 3.24
CA ILE A 364 18.24 9.25 3.88
C ILE A 364 19.68 9.70 3.54
N LEU A 365 19.87 10.33 2.38
CA LEU A 365 21.18 10.78 1.89
C LEU A 365 21.46 12.26 2.21
N ARG A 366 20.46 13.03 2.67
CA ARG A 366 20.65 14.46 2.93
C ARG A 366 21.14 14.68 4.35
N GLU A 367 22.17 15.50 4.45
CA GLU A 367 22.71 15.95 5.73
C GLU A 367 21.75 16.92 6.40
N ASN A 368 21.69 16.87 7.73
CA ASN A 368 20.90 17.82 8.50
C ASN A 368 21.65 19.16 8.57
N ASN A 369 21.02 20.23 8.10
CA ASN A 369 21.57 21.58 8.15
C ASN A 369 21.17 22.33 9.46
N ASP A 370 20.24 21.80 10.25
CA ASP A 370 19.81 22.34 11.53
C ASP A 370 20.68 21.79 12.69
N LEU A 371 21.61 22.62 13.14
CA LEU A 371 22.52 22.33 14.26
C LEU A 371 21.82 22.30 15.63
N SER A 372 20.56 22.71 15.75
CA SER A 372 19.81 22.69 17.01
C SER A 372 19.41 21.27 17.45
N ILE A 373 19.34 20.33 16.50
CA ILE A 373 19.14 18.90 16.72
C ILE A 373 20.53 18.24 16.67
N SER A 374 21.36 18.48 17.68
CA SER A 374 22.73 17.96 17.73
C SER A 374 22.74 16.43 17.75
N GLN A 375 23.61 15.82 16.94
CA GLN A 375 23.90 14.36 16.91
C GLN A 375 24.55 13.82 18.20
N ASP A 376 24.75 14.66 19.22
CA ASP A 376 25.53 14.37 20.43
C ASP A 376 24.73 13.68 21.55
N ASN A 377 23.60 13.02 21.24
CA ASN A 377 22.94 12.16 22.21
C ASN A 377 23.48 10.71 22.10
N PRO A 378 24.38 10.26 22.99
CA PRO A 378 25.00 8.94 22.90
C PRO A 378 24.02 7.76 23.08
N GLU A 379 22.79 8.02 23.54
CA GLU A 379 21.72 7.03 23.63
C GLU A 379 21.01 6.78 22.29
N GLU A 380 21.16 7.67 21.30
CA GLU A 380 20.63 7.53 19.94
C GLU A 380 21.77 7.18 18.95
N LYS A 381 22.45 6.04 19.17
CA LYS A 381 23.42 5.55 18.19
C LYS A 381 22.74 5.25 16.86
N TRP A 382 23.03 6.10 15.88
CA TRP A 382 22.42 6.14 14.56
C TRP A 382 22.66 4.86 13.75
N VAL A 383 21.61 4.39 13.07
CA VAL A 383 21.68 3.23 12.18
C VAL A 383 22.32 3.65 10.88
N ASP A 384 23.36 2.92 10.53
CA ASP A 384 24.06 3.04 9.25
C ASP A 384 23.09 2.66 8.12
N SER A 385 22.89 3.53 7.11
CA SER A 385 21.78 3.39 6.16
C SER A 385 21.62 2.00 5.53
N MET A 386 20.39 1.49 5.41
CA MET A 386 20.09 0.18 4.81
C MET A 386 19.94 0.22 3.28
N LEU A 387 20.03 1.39 2.66
CA LEU A 387 20.08 1.51 1.22
C LEU A 387 21.30 0.78 0.66
N SER A 388 21.09 -0.02 -0.38
CA SER A 388 22.18 -0.63 -1.14
C SER A 388 23.02 0.46 -1.84
N ASN A 389 24.28 0.16 -2.17
CA ASN A 389 25.11 1.11 -2.92
C ASN A 389 24.48 1.49 -4.28
N TYR A 390 23.82 0.53 -4.93
CA TYR A 390 23.08 0.76 -6.16
C TYR A 390 21.97 1.78 -5.94
N THR A 391 21.11 1.58 -4.93
CA THR A 391 19.97 2.47 -4.63
C THR A 391 20.43 3.87 -4.27
N ARG A 392 21.48 3.99 -3.44
CA ARG A 392 22.08 5.30 -3.09
C ARG A 392 22.56 6.04 -4.33
N ASN A 393 23.17 5.33 -5.26
CA ASN A 393 23.63 5.90 -6.50
C ASN A 393 22.47 6.44 -7.35
N GLN A 394 21.40 5.67 -7.56
CA GLN A 394 20.25 6.14 -8.34
C GLN A 394 19.58 7.39 -7.74
N LEU A 395 19.44 7.44 -6.41
CA LEU A 395 18.92 8.62 -5.71
C LEU A 395 19.82 9.86 -5.88
N ASN A 396 21.14 9.69 -5.91
CA ASN A 396 22.08 10.79 -6.15
C ASN A 396 22.01 11.36 -7.57
N PHE A 397 21.57 10.55 -8.54
CA PHE A 397 21.40 10.96 -9.94
C PHE A 397 20.07 11.65 -10.23
N LEU A 398 19.12 11.70 -9.28
CA LEU A 398 17.83 12.41 -9.44
C LEU A 398 18.01 13.85 -9.93
N LYS A 399 19.05 14.53 -9.44
CA LYS A 399 19.39 15.91 -9.83
C LYS A 399 19.69 16.10 -11.33
N MET A 400 19.99 15.03 -12.06
CA MET A 400 20.33 15.05 -13.48
C MET A 400 19.10 14.91 -14.40
N ALA A 401 17.95 14.58 -13.83
CA ALA A 401 16.68 14.51 -14.55
C ALA A 401 16.22 15.91 -14.98
N ASP A 402 15.46 15.99 -16.07
CA ASP A 402 14.84 17.24 -16.52
C ASP A 402 13.56 17.53 -15.73
N SER A 403 12.86 16.46 -15.31
CA SER A 403 11.73 16.57 -14.41
C SER A 403 11.60 15.34 -13.49
N VAL A 404 11.05 15.55 -12.29
CA VAL A 404 10.82 14.49 -11.29
C VAL A 404 9.41 14.61 -10.74
N THR A 405 8.62 13.54 -10.79
CA THR A 405 7.35 13.43 -10.06
C THR A 405 7.60 12.85 -8.67
N ILE A 406 6.96 13.40 -7.64
CA ILE A 406 7.11 12.98 -6.23
C ILE A 406 5.72 13.03 -5.56
N ASP A 407 5.35 12.03 -4.75
CA ASP A 407 4.09 12.08 -4.00
C ASP A 407 4.31 12.25 -2.48
N PRO A 408 4.11 13.46 -1.94
CA PRO A 408 3.98 13.66 -0.51
C PRO A 408 2.95 12.72 0.15
N HIS A 409 1.80 12.45 -0.49
CA HIS A 409 0.79 11.54 0.07
C HIS A 409 1.21 10.06 0.09
N LYS A 410 2.37 9.70 -0.49
CA LYS A 410 2.96 8.37 -0.39
C LYS A 410 3.96 8.36 0.78
N TYR A 411 5.24 8.59 0.50
CA TYR A 411 6.33 8.49 1.50
C TYR A 411 6.67 9.82 2.17
N GLY A 412 5.96 10.89 1.84
CA GLY A 412 5.85 12.07 2.71
C GLY A 412 4.81 11.90 3.82
N PHE A 413 4.06 10.79 3.84
CA PHE A 413 3.10 10.45 4.91
C PHE A 413 2.02 11.51 5.19
N VAL A 414 1.77 12.44 4.26
CA VAL A 414 0.66 13.41 4.40
C VAL A 414 -0.66 12.81 3.90
N PRO A 415 -1.82 13.35 4.32
CA PRO A 415 -3.12 12.93 3.78
C PRO A 415 -3.22 13.08 2.25
N LEU A 416 -3.97 12.18 1.62
CA LEU A 416 -4.39 12.34 0.23
C LEU A 416 -5.28 13.59 0.10
N SER A 417 -5.19 14.40 -0.96
CA SER A 417 -4.35 14.25 -2.17
C SER A 417 -3.23 15.29 -2.20
N ALA A 418 -1.98 14.84 -2.35
CA ALA A 418 -0.79 15.67 -2.52
C ALA A 418 0.28 14.94 -3.35
N GLY A 419 0.38 15.32 -4.62
CA GLY A 419 1.50 15.00 -5.52
C GLY A 419 2.32 16.26 -5.84
N ALA A 420 3.43 16.10 -6.54
CA ALA A 420 4.28 17.20 -6.99
C ALA A 420 4.97 16.86 -8.30
N ILE A 421 5.21 17.88 -9.12
CA ILE A 421 6.07 17.80 -10.30
C ILE A 421 7.17 18.86 -10.18
N CYS A 422 8.40 18.42 -10.28
CA CYS A 422 9.59 19.25 -10.19
C CYS A 422 10.23 19.36 -11.58
N TYR A 423 10.50 20.57 -12.04
CA TYR A 423 11.28 20.85 -13.26
C TYR A 423 12.66 21.35 -12.88
N ARG A 424 13.72 20.72 -13.43
CA ARG A 424 15.10 21.15 -13.19
C ARG A 424 15.31 22.57 -13.69
N ASN A 425 14.80 22.84 -14.89
CA ASN A 425 14.75 24.18 -15.46
C ASN A 425 13.33 24.72 -15.30
N GLY A 426 13.15 25.69 -14.40
CA GLY A 426 11.82 26.20 -14.05
C GLY A 426 11.09 26.90 -15.20
N LEU A 427 11.76 27.24 -16.30
CA LEU A 427 11.13 27.80 -17.49
C LEU A 427 10.38 26.74 -18.32
N MET A 428 10.62 25.45 -18.08
CA MET A 428 9.88 24.35 -18.72
C MET A 428 8.36 24.45 -18.48
N LYS A 429 7.93 25.00 -17.33
CA LYS A 429 6.51 25.21 -16.98
C LYS A 429 5.75 26.04 -18.01
N HIS A 430 6.43 26.93 -18.75
CA HIS A 430 5.76 27.77 -19.74
C HIS A 430 5.28 26.99 -20.95
N PHE A 431 5.81 25.79 -21.18
CA PHE A 431 5.42 24.92 -22.28
C PHE A 431 4.12 24.14 -22.00
N VAL A 432 3.53 24.24 -20.81
CA VAL A 432 2.22 23.65 -20.49
C VAL A 432 1.11 24.71 -20.32
N LYS A 433 1.39 25.96 -20.72
CA LYS A 433 0.44 27.08 -20.62
C LYS A 433 -0.38 27.22 -21.91
N LEU A 434 -1.71 27.19 -21.83
CA LEU A 434 -2.61 27.31 -23.01
C LEU A 434 -3.00 28.76 -23.39
N LYS A 435 -2.92 29.72 -22.47
CA LYS A 435 -3.13 31.15 -22.75
C LYS A 435 -2.17 32.01 -21.94
N ALA A 436 -1.37 32.82 -22.61
CA ALA A 436 -0.53 33.82 -21.97
C ALA A 436 -1.27 35.15 -21.83
N SER A 437 -1.86 35.40 -20.66
CA SER A 437 -2.05 36.77 -20.19
C SER A 437 -0.75 37.17 -19.51
N TYR A 438 0.06 38.03 -20.13
CA TYR A 438 1.19 38.71 -19.46
C TYR A 438 0.69 39.85 -18.57
N ILE A 439 -0.47 39.67 -17.93
CA ILE A 439 -0.93 40.62 -16.92
C ILE A 439 -0.19 40.26 -15.64
N ASP A 440 1.01 40.83 -15.57
CA ASP A 440 1.75 41.05 -14.35
C ASP A 440 0.89 41.89 -13.41
N HIS A 441 0.57 41.32 -12.26
CA HIS A 441 0.00 42.04 -11.13
C HIS A 441 1.02 42.16 -10.00
N GLY A 442 2.32 42.31 -10.30
CA GLY A 442 3.33 42.92 -9.44
C GLY A 442 3.60 42.25 -8.08
N PHE A 443 2.89 41.17 -7.74
CA PHE A 443 2.96 40.46 -6.47
C PHE A 443 2.57 38.99 -6.71
N ASN A 444 3.58 38.14 -6.81
CA ASN A 444 3.51 36.67 -6.99
C ASN A 444 2.81 36.17 -8.27
N GLU A 445 3.49 35.28 -8.99
CA GLU A 445 2.96 34.62 -10.18
C GLU A 445 1.94 33.53 -9.78
N SER A 446 0.78 33.49 -10.44
CA SER A 446 -0.25 32.49 -10.15
C SER A 446 0.21 31.08 -10.54
N MET A 447 0.11 30.13 -9.60
CA MET A 447 0.62 28.76 -9.80
C MET A 447 -0.30 27.90 -10.68
N GLY A 448 -1.62 28.16 -10.68
CA GLY A 448 -2.63 27.28 -11.32
C GLY A 448 -2.74 27.36 -12.83
N ILE A 449 -1.90 28.16 -13.49
CA ILE A 449 -1.85 28.27 -14.95
C ILE A 449 -0.74 27.41 -15.58
N TYR A 450 0.04 26.73 -14.74
CA TYR A 450 1.24 25.96 -15.12
C TYR A 450 1.05 24.45 -15.00
N GLY A 451 -0.15 23.96 -15.35
CA GLY A 451 -0.49 22.54 -15.27
C GLY A 451 -1.85 22.22 -15.90
N ILE A 452 -2.30 20.98 -15.70
CA ILE A 452 -3.58 20.43 -16.15
C ILE A 452 -4.72 20.90 -15.24
N GLU A 453 -4.44 21.01 -13.94
CA GLU A 453 -5.43 21.35 -12.94
C GLU A 453 -5.77 22.85 -12.94
N GLY A 454 -7.03 23.17 -12.62
CA GLY A 454 -7.50 24.55 -12.43
C GLY A 454 -7.59 24.91 -10.96
N SER A 455 -8.80 24.92 -10.40
CA SER A 455 -9.00 25.13 -8.96
C SER A 455 -8.30 24.04 -8.15
N ARG A 456 -7.47 24.44 -7.19
CA ARG A 456 -6.66 23.54 -6.35
C ARG A 456 -6.76 23.92 -4.89
N GLN A 457 -7.00 22.92 -4.06
CA GLN A 457 -7.20 23.12 -2.63
C GLN A 457 -5.86 23.37 -1.93
N SER A 458 -5.71 24.54 -1.30
CA SER A 458 -4.49 24.93 -0.58
C SER A 458 -4.18 24.08 0.65
N ALA A 459 -5.15 23.33 1.18
CA ALA A 459 -4.97 22.51 2.38
C ALA A 459 -3.88 21.44 2.20
N ALA A 460 -3.72 20.90 0.99
CA ALA A 460 -2.63 19.99 0.67
C ALA A 460 -1.26 20.66 0.80
N VAL A 461 -1.12 21.91 0.34
CA VAL A 461 0.12 22.69 0.46
C VAL A 461 0.48 22.93 1.93
N VAL A 462 -0.47 23.39 2.73
CA VAL A 462 -0.25 23.64 4.18
C VAL A 462 0.09 22.34 4.91
N SER A 463 -0.56 21.24 4.53
CA SER A 463 -0.28 19.90 5.03
C SER A 463 1.18 19.49 4.77
N VAL A 464 1.63 19.61 3.52
CA VAL A 464 3.00 19.27 3.11
C VAL A 464 4.02 20.17 3.82
N LEU A 465 3.80 21.49 3.78
CA LEU A 465 4.71 22.46 4.39
C LEU A 465 4.90 22.23 5.88
N LEU A 466 3.80 22.10 6.64
CA LEU A 466 3.88 21.87 8.07
C LEU A 466 4.57 20.53 8.38
N SER A 467 4.36 19.52 7.53
CA SER A 467 5.04 18.24 7.69
C SER A 467 6.54 18.35 7.46
N HIS A 468 6.96 19.01 6.39
CA HIS A 468 8.37 19.27 6.09
C HIS A 468 9.05 20.10 7.18
N ASN A 469 8.41 21.16 7.67
CA ASN A 469 9.00 22.06 8.67
C ASN A 469 9.14 21.40 10.06
N VAL A 470 8.24 20.48 10.41
CA VAL A 470 8.27 19.79 11.72
C VAL A 470 9.21 18.59 11.70
N ILE A 471 9.27 17.86 10.58
CA ILE A 471 10.01 16.59 10.50
C ILE A 471 11.41 16.80 9.92
N GLY A 472 11.57 17.64 8.89
CA GLY A 472 12.83 17.83 8.15
C GLY A 472 13.01 16.85 6.99
N LEU A 473 13.49 17.33 5.85
CA LEU A 473 13.74 16.54 4.63
C LEU A 473 15.18 16.01 4.55
N ASP A 474 15.64 15.43 5.66
CA ASP A 474 17.00 14.95 5.83
C ASP A 474 17.07 13.65 6.62
N LYS A 475 18.29 13.17 6.87
CA LYS A 475 18.55 11.92 7.57
C LYS A 475 18.12 11.92 9.04
N CYS A 476 17.97 13.10 9.65
CA CYS A 476 17.48 13.29 11.02
C CYS A 476 15.95 13.46 11.08
N GLY A 477 15.30 13.71 9.94
CA GLY A 477 13.86 13.83 9.80
C GLY A 477 13.20 12.63 9.13
N TYR A 478 12.67 12.84 7.92
CA TYR A 478 12.03 11.80 7.11
C TYR A 478 12.95 10.61 6.85
N GLY A 479 14.27 10.82 6.78
CA GLY A 479 15.24 9.73 6.66
C GLY A 479 15.10 8.68 7.76
N ILE A 480 14.83 9.08 9.02
CA ILE A 480 14.58 8.16 10.13
C ILE A 480 13.35 7.30 9.85
N ILE A 481 12.23 7.94 9.46
CA ILE A 481 10.97 7.24 9.19
C ILE A 481 11.18 6.20 8.08
N LEU A 482 11.89 6.58 7.03
CA LEU A 482 12.12 5.75 5.85
C LEU A 482 13.11 4.60 6.12
N GLU A 483 14.13 4.81 6.94
CA GLU A 483 15.01 3.73 7.40
C GLU A 483 14.22 2.68 8.20
N HIS A 484 13.28 3.09 9.09
CA HIS A 484 12.43 2.13 9.80
C HIS A 484 11.52 1.33 8.85
N CYS A 485 10.99 1.99 7.82
CA CYS A 485 10.22 1.33 6.76
C CYS A 485 11.08 0.33 5.97
N LEU A 486 12.31 0.72 5.59
CA LEU A 486 13.26 -0.17 4.90
C LEU A 486 13.61 -1.38 5.75
N LEU A 487 13.94 -1.18 7.04
CA LEU A 487 14.23 -2.28 7.94
C LEU A 487 13.04 -3.23 8.03
N GLY A 488 11.82 -2.69 8.19
CA GLY A 488 10.59 -3.48 8.18
C GLY A 488 10.50 -4.37 6.93
N SER A 489 10.78 -3.80 5.76
CA SER A 489 10.81 -4.56 4.49
C SER A 489 11.87 -5.66 4.49
N LYS A 490 13.10 -5.35 4.91
CA LYS A 490 14.19 -6.34 4.96
C LYS A 490 13.94 -7.44 5.99
N MET A 491 13.36 -7.11 7.14
CA MET A 491 12.95 -8.07 8.15
C MET A 491 11.80 -8.95 7.65
N MET A 492 10.83 -8.39 6.94
CA MET A 492 9.76 -9.16 6.30
C MET A 492 10.32 -10.12 5.25
N TYR A 493 11.27 -9.69 4.41
CA TYR A 493 11.97 -10.57 3.48
C TYR A 493 12.63 -11.75 4.22
N CYS A 494 13.36 -11.45 5.29
CA CYS A 494 14.01 -12.46 6.11
C CYS A 494 12.98 -13.44 6.67
N ASN A 495 11.88 -12.91 7.19
CA ASN A 495 10.79 -13.68 7.75
C ASN A 495 10.19 -14.61 6.67
N TRP A 496 9.85 -14.12 5.49
CA TRP A 496 9.33 -14.93 4.38
C TRP A 496 10.26 -16.08 4.00
N LEU A 497 11.58 -15.86 4.06
CA LEU A 497 12.57 -16.90 3.82
C LEU A 497 12.64 -17.96 4.94
N THR A 498 12.21 -17.61 6.16
CA THR A 498 12.35 -18.47 7.35
C THR A 498 11.04 -18.90 8.02
N ILE A 499 9.87 -18.43 7.56
CA ILE A 499 8.58 -18.75 8.19
C ILE A 499 8.26 -20.24 8.11
N ALA A 500 8.62 -20.91 7.02
CA ALA A 500 8.40 -22.33 6.86
C ALA A 500 9.43 -23.10 7.70
N LYS A 501 8.94 -23.93 8.63
CA LYS A 501 9.75 -24.89 9.39
C LYS A 501 10.12 -26.09 8.51
N ASP A 502 11.11 -26.86 8.91
CA ASP A 502 11.60 -27.98 8.11
C ASP A 502 10.54 -29.09 7.99
N GLU A 503 9.68 -29.22 9.00
CA GLU A 503 8.56 -30.16 9.07
C GLU A 503 7.30 -29.67 8.34
N ASP A 504 7.25 -28.39 7.94
CA ASP A 504 6.08 -27.84 7.26
C ASP A 504 5.96 -28.42 5.84
N ASN A 505 4.72 -28.74 5.46
CA ASN A 505 4.38 -29.20 4.12
C ASN A 505 4.31 -28.05 3.09
N PHE A 506 4.98 -26.93 3.37
CA PHE A 506 5.02 -25.78 2.49
C PHE A 506 6.38 -25.09 2.52
N VAL A 507 6.53 -24.19 1.56
CA VAL A 507 7.66 -23.30 1.41
C VAL A 507 7.14 -21.91 1.14
N CYS A 508 7.83 -20.92 1.67
CA CYS A 508 7.61 -19.52 1.34
C CYS A 508 8.92 -18.96 0.79
N PHE A 509 8.82 -18.22 -0.31
CA PHE A 509 9.98 -17.65 -0.97
C PHE A 509 9.72 -16.18 -1.31
N PRO A 510 10.63 -15.27 -0.96
CA PRO A 510 10.60 -13.95 -1.53
C PRO A 510 10.91 -14.04 -3.03
N VAL A 511 10.25 -13.21 -3.82
CA VAL A 511 10.44 -13.17 -5.28
C VAL A 511 11.78 -12.55 -5.64
N MET A 512 12.26 -11.58 -4.84
CA MET A 512 13.56 -10.93 -5.07
C MET A 512 14.72 -11.87 -4.74
N PRO A 513 15.74 -11.97 -5.61
CA PRO A 513 16.82 -12.94 -5.44
C PRO A 513 17.70 -12.63 -4.23
N LEU A 514 18.38 -13.68 -3.74
CA LEU A 514 19.44 -13.54 -2.75
C LEU A 514 20.68 -12.87 -3.38
N PRO A 515 21.54 -12.22 -2.58
CA PRO A 515 22.78 -11.63 -3.07
C PRO A 515 23.62 -12.69 -3.77
N LYS A 516 24.23 -12.32 -4.92
CA LYS A 516 25.05 -13.21 -5.72
C LYS A 516 26.11 -13.92 -4.87
N GLY A 517 26.17 -15.26 -4.98
CA GLY A 517 27.09 -16.10 -4.21
C GLY A 517 26.58 -16.53 -2.83
N THR A 518 25.40 -16.07 -2.41
CA THR A 518 24.75 -16.48 -1.16
C THR A 518 23.87 -17.70 -1.38
N THR A 519 24.10 -18.79 -0.64
CA THR A 519 23.22 -19.97 -0.68
C THR A 519 21.99 -19.78 0.21
N LEU A 520 20.89 -20.46 -0.13
CA LEU A 520 19.66 -20.44 0.66
C LEU A 520 19.89 -20.93 2.11
N GLU A 521 20.68 -21.99 2.28
CA GLU A 521 21.01 -22.56 3.59
C GLU A 521 21.80 -21.59 4.46
N TYR A 522 22.80 -20.92 3.88
CA TYR A 522 23.55 -19.87 4.58
C TYR A 522 22.63 -18.72 4.99
N ALA A 523 21.79 -18.22 4.07
CA ALA A 523 20.88 -17.12 4.35
C ALA A 523 19.92 -17.47 5.50
N LYS A 524 19.26 -18.63 5.45
CA LYS A 524 18.38 -19.11 6.53
C LYS A 524 19.11 -19.22 7.87
N THR A 525 20.33 -19.75 7.87
CA THR A 525 21.15 -19.92 9.08
C THR A 525 21.56 -18.56 9.65
N PHE A 526 21.96 -17.63 8.80
CA PHE A 526 22.32 -16.26 9.17
C PHE A 526 21.13 -15.53 9.79
N ILE A 527 19.97 -15.58 9.14
CA ILE A 527 18.72 -14.94 9.62
C ILE A 527 18.33 -15.47 10.99
N LYS A 528 18.24 -16.80 11.15
CA LYS A 528 17.86 -17.43 12.42
C LYS A 528 18.82 -17.05 13.57
N LYS A 529 20.11 -16.86 13.27
CA LYS A 529 21.13 -16.56 14.26
C LYS A 529 21.21 -15.08 14.65
N PHE A 530 21.09 -14.19 13.66
CA PHE A 530 21.45 -12.77 13.81
C PHE A 530 20.29 -11.78 13.62
N ILE A 531 19.13 -12.23 13.17
CA ILE A 531 17.99 -11.35 12.86
C ILE A 531 16.72 -11.79 13.62
N THR A 532 16.31 -13.05 13.51
CA THR A 532 15.07 -13.53 14.12
C THR A 532 15.10 -13.36 15.65
N GLY A 533 14.09 -12.67 16.20
CA GLY A 533 13.96 -12.46 17.65
C GLY A 533 15.04 -11.55 18.25
N LYS A 534 15.74 -10.77 17.43
CA LYS A 534 16.70 -9.73 17.86
C LYS A 534 16.02 -8.38 17.90
N SER A 535 16.44 -7.53 18.84
CA SER A 535 15.92 -6.16 18.89
C SER A 535 16.43 -5.35 17.70
N PHE A 536 15.78 -4.22 17.46
CA PHE A 536 16.22 -3.23 16.49
C PHE A 536 17.70 -2.85 16.68
N GLU A 537 18.10 -2.58 17.92
CA GLU A 537 19.45 -2.17 18.28
C GLU A 537 20.47 -3.28 18.01
N ASP A 538 20.12 -4.54 18.32
CA ASP A 538 20.99 -5.69 18.07
C ASP A 538 21.26 -5.89 16.56
N ILE A 539 20.21 -5.76 15.74
CA ILE A 539 20.28 -5.94 14.28
C ILE A 539 21.17 -4.85 13.66
N THR A 540 20.97 -3.60 14.10
CA THR A 540 21.55 -2.42 13.45
C THR A 540 22.97 -2.09 13.90
N GLN A 541 23.43 -2.63 15.03
CA GLN A 541 24.81 -2.42 15.51
C GLN A 541 25.85 -3.35 14.87
N THR A 542 25.42 -4.41 14.17
CA THR A 542 26.34 -5.40 13.61
C THR A 542 26.60 -5.14 12.13
N LYS A 543 27.84 -4.75 11.79
CA LYS A 543 28.25 -4.47 10.40
C LYS A 543 27.88 -5.58 9.41
N ASN A 544 28.14 -6.85 9.76
CA ASN A 544 27.82 -7.98 8.91
C ASN A 544 26.30 -8.14 8.68
N THR A 545 25.49 -7.85 9.70
CA THR A 545 24.03 -7.90 9.59
C THR A 545 23.53 -6.79 8.67
N LEU A 546 24.06 -5.57 8.82
CA LEU A 546 23.74 -4.45 7.92
C LEU A 546 24.15 -4.73 6.48
N GLU A 547 25.34 -5.27 6.23
CA GLU A 547 25.79 -5.64 4.88
C GLU A 547 24.89 -6.72 4.25
N PHE A 548 24.46 -7.71 5.04
CA PHE A 548 23.47 -8.70 4.59
C PHE A 548 22.13 -8.04 4.24
N LEU A 549 21.57 -7.21 5.13
CA LEU A 549 20.28 -6.55 4.92
C LEU A 549 20.29 -5.58 3.72
N ARG A 550 21.41 -4.90 3.46
CA ARG A 550 21.60 -4.04 2.27
C ARG A 550 21.53 -4.83 0.96
N GLY A 551 21.87 -6.12 0.98
CA GLY A 551 21.96 -6.97 -0.20
C GLY A 551 20.69 -7.75 -0.55
N ILE A 552 19.70 -7.84 0.35
CA ILE A 552 18.49 -8.65 0.15
C ILE A 552 17.26 -7.80 -0.17
N GLY A 553 16.24 -8.41 -0.78
CA GLY A 553 14.93 -7.78 -1.00
C GLY A 553 14.96 -6.62 -2.01
N SER A 554 13.84 -5.90 -2.08
CA SER A 554 13.64 -4.79 -3.02
C SER A 554 14.53 -3.58 -2.71
N ASP A 555 14.70 -2.69 -3.71
CA ASP A 555 15.42 -1.42 -3.57
C ASP A 555 14.73 -0.46 -2.58
N THR A 556 13.40 -0.53 -2.50
CA THR A 556 12.56 0.20 -1.54
C THR A 556 11.82 -0.78 -0.59
N VAL A 557 10.57 -0.48 -0.22
CA VAL A 557 9.86 -1.15 0.88
C VAL A 557 8.81 -2.18 0.45
N MET A 558 8.88 -2.63 -0.81
CA MET A 558 8.05 -3.74 -1.29
C MET A 558 8.66 -5.07 -0.91
N THR A 559 7.83 -6.04 -0.60
CA THR A 559 8.29 -7.41 -0.33
C THR A 559 7.37 -8.42 -1.03
N PRO A 560 7.57 -8.67 -2.33
CA PRO A 560 6.83 -9.71 -3.04
C PRO A 560 7.33 -11.10 -2.63
N PHE A 561 6.41 -12.03 -2.40
CA PHE A 561 6.69 -13.40 -1.99
C PHE A 561 5.63 -14.38 -2.52
N LEU A 562 5.98 -15.66 -2.51
CA LEU A 562 5.13 -16.72 -3.02
C LEU A 562 5.16 -17.93 -2.08
N VAL A 563 4.02 -18.59 -1.92
CA VAL A 563 3.87 -19.81 -1.13
C VAL A 563 3.59 -21.00 -2.05
N ASN A 564 4.36 -22.07 -1.92
CA ASN A 564 4.12 -23.33 -2.60
C ASN A 564 4.09 -24.47 -1.58
N PHE A 565 3.55 -25.64 -1.95
CA PHE A 565 3.34 -26.75 -1.02
C PHE A 565 4.07 -28.02 -1.46
N LYS A 566 4.27 -28.94 -0.51
CA LYS A 566 4.90 -30.24 -0.68
C LYS A 566 3.91 -31.34 -0.37
N THR A 567 4.07 -32.49 -1.00
CA THR A 567 3.41 -33.75 -0.61
C THR A 567 4.49 -34.77 -0.25
N GLY A 568 4.66 -35.03 1.05
CA GLY A 568 5.91 -35.63 1.55
C GLY A 568 7.09 -34.68 1.26
N ASP A 569 8.18 -35.22 0.71
CA ASP A 569 9.37 -34.43 0.33
C ASP A 569 9.30 -33.85 -1.08
N VAL A 570 8.21 -34.11 -1.83
CA VAL A 570 8.06 -33.67 -3.21
C VAL A 570 7.38 -32.31 -3.27
N LEU A 571 8.10 -31.30 -3.76
CA LEU A 571 7.57 -29.96 -4.02
C LEU A 571 6.59 -29.99 -5.20
N ASN A 572 5.47 -29.29 -5.09
CA ASN A 572 4.52 -29.13 -6.19
C ASN A 572 5.14 -28.40 -7.38
N ASP A 573 5.09 -29.01 -8.56
CA ASP A 573 5.57 -28.43 -9.83
C ASP A 573 4.43 -27.86 -10.70
N ASN A 574 3.18 -27.91 -10.25
CA ASN A 574 2.03 -27.45 -11.03
C ASN A 574 1.67 -25.98 -10.69
N ILE A 575 1.77 -25.11 -11.70
CA ILE A 575 1.47 -23.66 -11.58
C ILE A 575 0.02 -23.40 -11.16
N GLU A 576 -0.96 -24.12 -11.71
CA GLU A 576 -2.38 -23.90 -11.39
C GLU A 576 -2.68 -24.18 -9.91
N LYS A 577 -2.08 -25.25 -9.34
CA LYS A 577 -2.20 -25.54 -7.91
C LYS A 577 -1.49 -24.52 -7.04
N CYS A 578 -0.31 -24.06 -7.46
CA CYS A 578 0.43 -22.99 -6.78
C CYS A 578 -0.38 -21.69 -6.76
N ASN A 579 -0.96 -21.30 -7.89
CA ASN A 579 -1.81 -20.12 -7.99
C ASN A 579 -3.06 -20.25 -7.13
N LYS A 580 -3.73 -21.41 -7.16
CA LYS A 580 -4.89 -21.67 -6.31
C LYS A 580 -4.59 -21.45 -4.82
N LEU A 581 -3.40 -21.85 -4.36
CA LEU A 581 -2.95 -21.62 -2.98
C LEU A 581 -2.80 -20.14 -2.67
N ASN A 582 -2.05 -19.41 -3.50
CA ASN A 582 -1.80 -17.98 -3.26
C ASN A 582 -3.07 -17.13 -3.40
N VAL A 583 -3.97 -17.45 -4.35
CA VAL A 583 -5.28 -16.80 -4.49
C VAL A 583 -6.11 -16.97 -3.22
N GLU A 584 -6.10 -18.16 -2.63
CA GLU A 584 -6.89 -18.46 -1.45
C GLU A 584 -6.30 -17.87 -0.17
N ILE A 585 -4.97 -17.85 -0.03
CA ILE A 585 -4.28 -17.10 1.01
C ILE A 585 -4.64 -15.61 0.90
N HIS A 586 -4.55 -15.03 -0.30
CA HIS A 586 -4.97 -13.64 -0.53
C HIS A 586 -6.43 -13.43 -0.17
N ARG A 587 -7.37 -14.31 -0.57
CA ARG A 587 -8.80 -14.16 -0.22
C ARG A 587 -9.02 -14.09 1.30
N ARG A 588 -8.24 -14.87 2.08
CA ARG A 588 -8.26 -14.84 3.55
C ARG A 588 -7.64 -13.58 4.13
N LEU A 589 -6.68 -12.96 3.45
CA LEU A 589 -5.96 -11.76 3.91
C LEU A 589 -6.38 -10.47 3.19
N SER A 590 -7.35 -10.52 2.28
CA SER A 590 -7.80 -9.36 1.51
C SER A 590 -8.87 -8.58 2.25
N LEU A 591 -8.76 -7.24 2.22
CA LEU A 591 -9.69 -6.30 2.84
C LEU A 591 -10.90 -5.93 1.96
N VAL A 592 -11.05 -6.59 0.80
CA VAL A 592 -12.03 -6.23 -0.25
C VAL A 592 -13.38 -6.93 -0.06
N ASN A 593 -13.48 -7.95 0.80
CA ASN A 593 -14.73 -8.68 1.01
C ASN A 593 -15.62 -7.99 2.04
N THR A 594 -16.63 -7.25 1.57
CA THR A 594 -17.60 -6.48 2.39
C THR A 594 -18.48 -7.35 3.30
N ARG A 595 -18.48 -8.67 3.15
CA ARG A 595 -19.31 -9.60 3.96
C ARG A 595 -18.59 -10.16 5.19
N GLN A 596 -17.27 -10.33 5.17
CA GLN A 596 -16.52 -10.67 6.37
C GLN A 596 -16.20 -9.37 7.10
N ASN A 597 -16.43 -9.32 8.40
CA ASN A 597 -16.07 -8.15 9.20
C ASN A 597 -14.55 -7.94 9.07
N ASN A 598 -14.13 -6.83 8.42
CA ASN A 598 -12.72 -6.46 8.27
C ASN A 598 -11.96 -6.51 9.61
N LYS A 599 -12.66 -6.37 10.74
CA LYS A 599 -12.10 -6.50 12.09
C LYS A 599 -11.53 -7.89 12.43
N ARG A 600 -11.93 -8.96 11.72
CA ARG A 600 -11.41 -10.33 11.93
C ARG A 600 -10.26 -10.71 11.01
N LYS A 601 -9.86 -9.83 10.07
CA LYS A 601 -8.71 -10.10 9.19
C LYS A 601 -7.41 -9.89 9.99
N PRO A 602 -6.62 -10.96 10.24
CA PRO A 602 -5.51 -10.87 11.18
C PRO A 602 -4.28 -10.18 10.59
N LEU A 603 -4.19 -10.10 9.26
CA LEU A 603 -3.14 -9.48 8.47
C LEU A 603 -3.75 -9.07 7.12
N SER A 604 -3.19 -8.08 6.42
CA SER A 604 -3.50 -7.83 5.02
C SER A 604 -2.30 -7.95 4.09
N VAL A 605 -2.54 -8.52 2.91
CA VAL A 605 -1.58 -8.59 1.80
C VAL A 605 -2.29 -8.25 0.50
N LEU A 606 -1.54 -7.86 -0.52
CA LEU A 606 -2.02 -7.77 -1.89
C LEU A 606 -1.59 -9.00 -2.69
N ARG A 607 -2.20 -9.16 -3.87
CA ARG A 607 -1.85 -10.17 -4.86
C ARG A 607 -1.64 -9.48 -6.20
N SER A 608 -0.60 -9.90 -6.91
CA SER A 608 -0.41 -9.62 -8.33
C SER A 608 -0.01 -10.91 -9.06
N ALA A 609 0.21 -10.81 -10.37
CA ALA A 609 0.57 -11.93 -11.21
C ALA A 609 1.66 -11.55 -12.20
N MET A 610 2.60 -12.46 -12.40
CA MET A 610 3.66 -12.33 -13.39
C MET A 610 3.50 -13.38 -14.49
N SER A 611 3.99 -13.10 -15.68
CA SER A 611 3.98 -14.02 -16.81
C SER A 611 5.22 -13.83 -17.68
N ASN A 612 5.40 -14.75 -18.63
CA ASN A 612 6.46 -14.62 -19.63
C ASN A 612 6.31 -13.35 -20.50
N ASP A 613 5.08 -12.85 -20.64
CA ASP A 613 4.81 -11.67 -21.48
C ASP A 613 4.97 -10.35 -20.71
N THR A 614 4.85 -10.38 -19.38
CA THR A 614 4.91 -9.17 -18.54
C THR A 614 6.29 -8.98 -17.89
N ASN A 615 6.87 -10.03 -17.30
CA ASN A 615 8.13 -9.98 -16.56
C ASN A 615 8.96 -11.25 -16.86
N PRO A 616 9.43 -11.46 -18.10
CA PRO A 616 10.01 -12.74 -18.53
C PRO A 616 11.19 -13.21 -17.67
N ILE A 617 12.09 -12.30 -17.26
CA ILE A 617 13.30 -12.64 -16.49
C ILE A 617 12.92 -13.05 -15.07
N VAL A 618 12.13 -12.25 -14.36
CA VAL A 618 11.63 -12.56 -13.01
C VAL A 618 10.78 -13.84 -13.01
N TYR A 619 9.91 -13.99 -14.02
CA TYR A 619 9.08 -15.19 -14.21
C TYR A 619 9.92 -16.45 -14.38
N ALA A 620 10.96 -16.41 -15.22
CA ALA A 620 11.87 -17.53 -15.40
C ALA A 620 12.63 -17.87 -14.10
N TYR A 621 13.14 -16.85 -13.41
CA TYR A 621 13.81 -17.02 -12.12
C TYR A 621 12.93 -17.70 -11.07
N VAL A 622 11.68 -17.23 -10.89
CA VAL A 622 10.73 -17.82 -9.93
C VAL A 622 10.39 -19.26 -10.29
N LYS A 623 10.21 -19.57 -11.58
CA LYS A 623 9.95 -20.93 -12.04
C LYS A 623 11.09 -21.88 -11.73
N ASP A 624 12.32 -21.47 -12.03
CA ASP A 624 13.50 -22.29 -11.79
C ASP A 624 13.72 -22.51 -10.29
N MET A 625 13.53 -21.46 -9.48
CA MET A 625 13.67 -21.52 -8.03
C MET A 625 12.64 -22.47 -7.38
N LEU A 626 11.42 -22.54 -7.91
CA LEU A 626 10.33 -23.38 -7.38
C LEU A 626 10.15 -24.71 -8.12
N GLY A 627 10.90 -24.97 -9.20
CA GLY A 627 10.71 -26.13 -10.06
C GLY A 627 9.35 -26.20 -10.75
N LEU A 628 8.68 -25.05 -10.96
CA LEU A 628 7.33 -24.99 -11.54
C LEU A 628 7.35 -25.24 -13.06
N LYS A 629 6.43 -26.08 -13.53
CA LYS A 629 6.25 -26.48 -14.93
C LYS A 629 4.97 -25.91 -15.53
N GLY A 630 5.01 -25.64 -16.83
CA GLY A 630 3.92 -25.05 -17.61
C GLY A 630 4.21 -23.61 -18.06
N SER A 631 3.27 -23.02 -18.82
CA SER A 631 3.40 -21.69 -19.42
C SER A 631 2.40 -20.66 -18.88
N GLY A 632 1.60 -21.02 -17.87
CA GLY A 632 0.66 -20.09 -17.24
C GLY A 632 1.37 -19.00 -16.44
N GLY A 633 0.67 -17.89 -16.19
CA GLY A 633 1.12 -16.86 -15.25
C GLY A 633 1.21 -17.39 -13.82
N ILE A 634 2.00 -16.73 -12.98
CA ILE A 634 2.24 -17.10 -11.58
C ILE A 634 1.69 -16.00 -10.67
N ASP A 635 0.79 -16.38 -9.79
CA ASP A 635 0.25 -15.50 -8.75
C ASP A 635 1.21 -15.43 -7.56
N TYR A 636 1.51 -14.21 -7.13
CA TYR A 636 2.33 -13.94 -5.96
C TYR A 636 1.64 -12.93 -5.04
N LEU A 637 2.06 -12.96 -3.78
CA LEU A 637 1.60 -12.06 -2.72
C LEU A 637 2.61 -10.93 -2.56
N LEU A 638 2.15 -9.78 -2.09
CA LEU A 638 3.05 -8.67 -1.77
C LEU A 638 2.56 -7.87 -0.56
N ASN A 639 3.52 -7.28 0.14
CA ASN A 639 3.29 -6.37 1.24
C ASN A 639 4.17 -5.11 1.08
N PHE A 640 3.74 -4.03 1.74
CA PHE A 640 4.35 -2.72 1.81
C PHE A 640 4.76 -2.49 3.26
N ALA A 641 6.05 -2.37 3.53
CA ALA A 641 6.53 -1.98 4.85
C ALA A 641 6.49 -0.45 5.02
N LYS A 642 5.34 0.18 4.74
CA LYS A 642 5.16 1.64 4.88
C LYS A 642 5.01 2.07 6.34
N ASN A 643 4.54 1.18 7.21
CA ASN A 643 4.31 1.50 8.62
C ASN A 643 5.65 1.43 9.39
N PRO A 644 6.20 2.56 9.89
CA PRO A 644 7.50 2.56 10.56
C PRO A 644 7.46 1.84 11.92
N TRP A 645 6.27 1.58 12.48
CA TRP A 645 6.10 0.90 13.76
C TRP A 645 6.30 -0.63 13.67
N ILE A 646 6.42 -1.17 12.46
CA ILE A 646 6.44 -2.63 12.25
C ILE A 646 7.71 -3.31 12.79
N VAL A 647 8.79 -2.57 13.01
CA VAL A 647 10.06 -3.10 13.51
C VAL A 647 10.11 -3.22 15.03
N TYR A 648 9.10 -2.73 15.74
CA TYR A 648 9.02 -2.79 17.20
C TYR A 648 8.16 -3.95 17.67
N ASN A 649 8.30 -4.32 18.95
CA ASN A 649 7.47 -5.31 19.64
C ASN A 649 7.35 -6.67 18.90
N ASN A 650 8.41 -7.08 18.19
CA ASN A 650 8.45 -8.31 17.37
C ASN A 650 7.30 -8.42 16.37
N GLN A 651 6.83 -7.28 15.87
CA GLN A 651 5.62 -7.23 15.05
C GLN A 651 5.79 -7.91 13.69
N VAL A 652 7.01 -7.94 13.13
CA VAL A 652 7.33 -8.72 11.93
C VAL A 652 7.16 -10.21 12.20
N GLU A 653 7.67 -10.73 13.30
CA GLU A 653 7.53 -12.13 13.70
C GLU A 653 6.07 -12.52 13.97
N ILE A 654 5.31 -11.63 14.62
CA ILE A 654 3.87 -11.81 14.81
C ILE A 654 3.15 -11.92 13.46
N ASN A 655 3.44 -11.01 12.52
CA ASN A 655 2.88 -11.06 11.16
C ASN A 655 3.29 -12.35 10.43
N GLY A 656 4.53 -12.82 10.61
CA GLY A 656 5.02 -14.09 10.09
C GLY A 656 4.26 -15.30 10.62
N SER A 657 4.02 -15.32 11.91
CA SER A 657 3.31 -16.40 12.60
C SER A 657 1.84 -16.47 12.13
N ILE A 658 1.20 -15.30 11.99
CA ILE A 658 -0.14 -15.18 11.41
C ILE A 658 -0.16 -15.71 9.97
N LEU A 659 0.79 -15.29 9.12
CA LEU A 659 0.86 -15.78 7.74
C LEU A 659 1.07 -17.29 7.68
N ARG A 660 2.02 -17.84 8.45
CA ARG A 660 2.25 -19.29 8.52
C ARG A 660 0.97 -20.04 8.90
N GLN A 661 0.25 -19.56 9.92
CA GLN A 661 -1.01 -20.19 10.31
C GLN A 661 -2.02 -20.17 9.16
N ILE A 662 -2.20 -19.02 8.50
CA ILE A 662 -3.12 -18.89 7.37
C ILE A 662 -2.72 -19.82 6.20
N VAL A 663 -1.42 -19.98 5.95
CA VAL A 663 -0.92 -20.92 4.94
C VAL A 663 -1.32 -22.35 5.29
N LEU A 664 -1.06 -22.80 6.52
CA LEU A 664 -1.43 -24.14 6.99
C LEU A 664 -2.94 -24.36 6.91
N ASP A 665 -3.73 -23.36 7.30
CA ASP A 665 -5.19 -23.40 7.23
C ASP A 665 -5.71 -23.54 5.78
N THR A 666 -4.92 -23.08 4.81
CA THR A 666 -5.31 -22.99 3.41
C THR A 666 -4.87 -24.19 2.59
N ILE A 667 -3.70 -24.77 2.88
CA ILE A 667 -3.11 -25.85 2.07
C ILE A 667 -4.07 -27.04 1.94
N GLY A 668 -4.79 -27.38 3.00
CA GLY A 668 -5.77 -28.47 2.98
C GLY A 668 -6.90 -28.31 1.98
N LEU A 669 -7.27 -27.09 1.58
CA LEU A 669 -8.24 -26.85 0.50
C LEU A 669 -7.80 -27.45 -0.84
N ILE A 670 -6.51 -27.73 -0.97
CA ILE A 670 -5.85 -28.20 -2.19
C ILE A 670 -5.37 -29.63 -2.02
N THR A 671 -4.85 -29.97 -0.84
CA THR A 671 -4.19 -31.26 -0.58
C THR A 671 -5.09 -32.30 0.09
N ASP A 672 -6.11 -31.88 0.84
CA ASP A 672 -6.91 -32.82 1.62
C ASP A 672 -7.89 -33.60 0.73
N LYS A 673 -8.18 -34.84 1.15
CA LYS A 673 -9.17 -35.69 0.50
C LYS A 673 -10.57 -35.34 1.03
N PRO A 674 -11.60 -35.34 0.18
CA PRO A 674 -12.98 -35.21 0.62
C PRO A 674 -13.37 -36.26 1.68
N SER A 675 -14.05 -35.85 2.74
CA SER A 675 -14.52 -36.72 3.84
C SER A 675 -15.85 -36.22 4.41
N LEU A 676 -16.45 -37.01 5.31
CA LEU A 676 -17.62 -36.59 6.08
C LEU A 676 -17.16 -35.77 7.30
N HIS A 677 -17.72 -34.58 7.46
CA HIS A 677 -17.37 -33.67 8.55
C HIS A 677 -18.44 -33.69 9.64
N GLN A 678 -17.98 -33.85 10.88
CA GLN A 678 -18.81 -33.97 12.07
C GLN A 678 -18.54 -32.80 13.02
N PHE A 679 -19.60 -32.32 13.66
CA PHE A 679 -19.59 -31.18 14.56
C PHE A 679 -20.34 -31.50 15.84
N LEU A 680 -19.82 -31.01 16.95
CA LEU A 680 -20.51 -30.92 18.23
C LEU A 680 -21.37 -29.64 18.23
N VAL A 681 -22.66 -29.78 18.49
CA VAL A 681 -23.57 -28.63 18.54
C VAL A 681 -23.56 -28.04 19.95
N ALA A 682 -23.35 -26.73 20.08
CA ALA A 682 -23.25 -26.01 21.36
C ALA A 682 -24.61 -25.85 22.11
N GLY A 683 -25.59 -26.72 21.81
CA GLY A 683 -26.77 -27.00 22.63
C GLY A 683 -27.93 -25.99 22.57
N ILE A 684 -27.68 -24.69 22.43
CA ILE A 684 -28.73 -23.66 22.52
C ILE A 684 -28.83 -22.89 21.21
N MET A 685 -30.02 -22.90 20.60
CA MET A 685 -30.34 -22.14 19.40
C MET A 685 -30.94 -20.79 19.79
N PHE A 686 -30.43 -19.71 19.21
CA PHE A 686 -31.04 -18.39 19.28
C PHE A 686 -31.63 -18.02 17.92
N GLU A 687 -32.92 -17.64 17.92
CA GLU A 687 -33.73 -17.53 16.70
C GLU A 687 -33.63 -18.79 15.83
N ASN A 688 -32.97 -18.72 14.67
CA ASN A 688 -32.77 -19.85 13.77
C ASN A 688 -31.29 -20.20 13.60
N THR A 689 -30.42 -19.73 14.51
CA THR A 689 -28.97 -19.89 14.44
C THR A 689 -28.41 -20.64 15.63
N PHE A 690 -27.35 -21.42 15.40
CA PHE A 690 -26.70 -22.24 16.41
C PHE A 690 -25.21 -22.40 16.12
N PHE A 691 -24.41 -22.49 17.18
CA PHE A 691 -22.97 -22.71 17.06
C PHE A 691 -22.65 -24.21 17.04
N CYS A 692 -21.65 -24.56 16.24
CA CYS A 692 -21.10 -25.89 16.09
C CYS A 692 -19.58 -25.82 16.21
N GLU A 693 -18.99 -26.73 16.98
CA GLU A 693 -17.55 -26.94 17.05
C GLU A 693 -17.17 -28.19 16.27
N TYR A 694 -16.16 -28.10 15.42
CA TYR A 694 -15.70 -29.20 14.60
C TYR A 694 -15.00 -30.28 15.43
N ILE A 695 -15.29 -31.55 15.12
CA ILE A 695 -14.69 -32.69 15.81
C ILE A 695 -13.37 -33.03 15.15
N THR A 696 -12.30 -32.50 15.73
CA THR A 696 -10.92 -32.71 15.30
C THR A 696 -10.52 -34.18 15.38
N ASN A 697 -9.75 -34.65 14.39
CA ASN A 697 -9.08 -35.95 14.46
C ASN A 697 -7.62 -35.78 14.06
N LEU A 698 -6.72 -35.94 15.04
CA LEU A 698 -5.30 -35.64 14.86
C LEU A 698 -4.57 -36.71 14.02
N LYS A 699 -5.20 -37.87 13.75
CA LYS A 699 -4.63 -38.94 12.91
C LYS A 699 -4.86 -38.76 11.42
N ILE A 700 -5.88 -37.98 11.05
CA ILE A 700 -6.33 -37.84 9.67
C ILE A 700 -6.02 -36.42 9.22
N PRO A 701 -5.08 -36.19 8.27
CA PRO A 701 -4.67 -34.84 7.86
C PRO A 701 -5.84 -33.88 7.57
N GLY A 702 -6.82 -34.33 6.77
CA GLY A 702 -8.01 -33.52 6.44
C GLY A 702 -8.98 -33.24 7.60
N HIS A 703 -8.66 -33.69 8.82
CA HIS A 703 -9.42 -33.47 10.05
C HIS A 703 -8.57 -32.81 11.16
N GLN A 704 -7.33 -32.41 10.86
CA GLN A 704 -6.42 -31.73 11.80
C GLN A 704 -6.75 -30.23 11.94
N TYR A 705 -8.02 -29.90 12.09
CA TYR A 705 -8.50 -28.52 12.21
C TYR A 705 -9.29 -28.33 13.50
N GLN A 706 -9.26 -27.11 14.02
CA GLN A 706 -10.24 -26.61 14.97
C GLN A 706 -11.09 -25.55 14.28
N ALA A 707 -12.40 -25.72 14.30
CA ALA A 707 -13.32 -24.77 13.69
C ALA A 707 -14.55 -24.56 14.57
N ILE A 708 -15.03 -23.32 14.61
CA ILE A 708 -16.28 -22.93 15.22
C ILE A 708 -17.10 -22.28 14.12
N VAL A 709 -18.29 -22.80 13.88
CA VAL A 709 -19.16 -22.40 12.78
C VAL A 709 -20.55 -22.14 13.33
N LYS A 710 -21.08 -20.96 13.03
CA LYS A 710 -22.48 -20.61 13.27
C LYS A 710 -23.27 -20.99 12.03
N PHE A 711 -24.24 -21.89 12.19
CA PHE A 711 -25.15 -22.29 11.13
C PHE A 711 -26.52 -21.65 11.33
N GLN A 712 -27.22 -21.41 10.22
CA GLN A 712 -28.61 -20.96 10.21
C GLN A 712 -29.50 -22.01 9.52
N PHE A 713 -30.60 -22.39 10.18
CA PHE A 713 -31.67 -23.17 9.55
C PHE A 713 -32.37 -22.34 8.48
N LEU A 714 -32.62 -22.94 7.31
CA LEU A 714 -33.41 -22.29 6.26
C LEU A 714 -34.93 -22.44 6.46
N ASN A 715 -35.35 -23.52 7.12
CA ASN A 715 -36.76 -23.82 7.37
C ASN A 715 -37.10 -23.62 8.86
N ALA A 716 -38.12 -22.80 9.14
CA ALA A 716 -38.61 -22.56 10.50
C ALA A 716 -39.10 -23.86 11.19
N SER A 717 -39.73 -24.78 10.45
CA SER A 717 -40.20 -26.06 11.02
C SER A 717 -39.07 -26.96 11.51
N ASP A 718 -37.93 -26.95 10.80
CA ASP A 718 -36.77 -27.75 11.21
C ASP A 718 -36.12 -27.14 12.45
N ALA A 719 -36.04 -25.81 12.50
CA ALA A 719 -35.60 -25.08 13.70
C ALA A 719 -36.51 -25.38 14.92
N GLU A 720 -37.82 -25.46 14.74
CA GLU A 720 -38.77 -25.84 15.80
C GLU A 720 -38.62 -27.29 16.28
N LYS A 721 -38.48 -28.25 15.36
CA LYS A 721 -38.21 -29.66 15.70
C LYS A 721 -36.92 -29.80 16.52
N TYR A 722 -35.87 -29.10 16.12
CA TYR A 722 -34.61 -29.06 16.85
C TYR A 722 -34.80 -28.47 18.26
N ARG A 723 -35.51 -27.34 18.38
CA ARG A 723 -35.85 -26.69 19.66
C ARG A 723 -36.61 -27.60 20.62
N ALA A 724 -37.54 -28.41 20.11
CA ALA A 724 -38.30 -29.34 20.93
C ALA A 724 -37.38 -30.41 21.54
N LYS A 725 -36.50 -31.00 20.72
CA LYS A 725 -35.52 -32.02 21.15
C LYS A 725 -34.53 -31.48 22.19
N THR A 726 -34.03 -30.26 22.02
CA THR A 726 -33.08 -29.65 22.98
C THR A 726 -33.73 -29.29 24.31
N LYS A 727 -34.99 -28.83 24.32
CA LYS A 727 -35.77 -28.62 25.56
C LYS A 727 -35.96 -29.92 26.35
N ASP A 728 -36.28 -31.02 25.68
CA ASP A 728 -36.44 -32.33 26.32
C ASP A 728 -35.14 -32.84 26.95
N LYS A 729 -33.98 -32.56 26.33
CA LYS A 729 -32.65 -32.88 26.89
C LYS A 729 -32.23 -31.94 28.03
N ALA A 730 -32.56 -30.65 27.96
CA ALA A 730 -32.19 -29.66 29.00
C ALA A 730 -32.84 -29.95 30.36
N ASN A 731 -34.05 -30.54 30.37
CA ASN A 731 -34.77 -30.89 31.61
C ASN A 731 -34.17 -32.10 32.36
N LYS A 732 -33.26 -32.87 31.74
CA LYS A 732 -32.53 -33.96 32.38
C LYS A 732 -31.17 -33.43 32.81
N TYR A 733 -31.03 -33.04 34.09
CA TYR A 733 -29.79 -32.55 34.73
C TYR A 733 -28.63 -33.57 34.67
N ASN A 734 -28.08 -33.84 33.48
CA ASN A 734 -26.98 -34.76 33.27
C ASN A 734 -25.88 -34.09 32.44
N ARG A 735 -24.64 -34.17 32.93
CA ARG A 735 -23.42 -33.51 32.43
C ARG A 735 -22.94 -33.99 31.04
N GLN A 736 -23.76 -34.71 30.26
CA GLN A 736 -23.34 -35.39 29.00
C GLN A 736 -24.39 -35.35 27.86
N ASN A 737 -25.23 -34.31 27.78
CA ASN A 737 -26.28 -34.24 26.75
C ASN A 737 -25.82 -33.50 25.48
N TYR A 738 -24.83 -34.05 24.77
CA TYR A 738 -24.39 -33.50 23.49
C TYR A 738 -25.36 -33.82 22.35
N LEU A 739 -25.35 -32.97 21.33
CA LEU A 739 -25.96 -33.25 20.04
C LEU A 739 -24.87 -33.11 18.98
N PHE A 740 -24.95 -33.96 17.97
CA PHE A 740 -23.96 -34.02 16.91
C PHE A 740 -24.62 -33.69 15.59
N MET A 741 -23.89 -33.00 14.72
CA MET A 741 -24.29 -32.69 13.37
C MET A 741 -23.26 -33.26 12.40
N GLN A 742 -23.70 -33.87 11.32
CA GLN A 742 -22.84 -34.32 10.22
C GLN A 742 -23.29 -33.68 8.92
N ILE A 743 -22.33 -33.28 8.08
CA ILE A 743 -22.58 -32.88 6.70
C ILE A 743 -22.80 -34.14 5.87
N ASP A 744 -23.91 -34.23 5.14
CA ASP A 744 -24.32 -35.46 4.46
C ASP A 744 -23.51 -35.75 3.18
N THR A 745 -22.73 -34.77 2.70
CA THR A 745 -21.92 -34.87 1.47
C THR A 745 -20.43 -34.86 1.81
N GLN A 746 -19.66 -35.75 1.19
CA GLN A 746 -18.19 -35.72 1.31
C GLN A 746 -17.61 -34.50 0.61
N MET A 747 -16.78 -33.74 1.32
CA MET A 747 -16.06 -32.56 0.81
C MET A 747 -14.82 -32.30 1.67
N VAL A 748 -14.03 -31.26 1.37
CA VAL A 748 -12.96 -30.82 2.28
C VAL A 748 -13.52 -29.79 3.27
N LEU A 749 -13.03 -29.77 4.51
CA LEU A 749 -13.58 -28.88 5.55
C LEU A 749 -13.52 -27.42 5.13
N GLY A 750 -12.39 -27.01 4.54
CA GLY A 750 -12.23 -25.65 4.06
C GLY A 750 -13.29 -25.25 3.02
N ALA A 751 -13.86 -26.17 2.24
CA ALA A 751 -14.93 -25.84 1.29
C ALA A 751 -16.23 -25.44 2.01
N ILE A 752 -16.46 -25.93 3.23
CA ILE A 752 -17.56 -25.49 4.09
C ILE A 752 -17.27 -24.08 4.61
N ILE A 753 -16.06 -23.90 5.13
CA ILE A 753 -15.61 -22.66 5.79
C ILE A 753 -15.50 -21.49 4.81
N GLU A 754 -15.07 -21.76 3.58
CA GLU A 754 -14.78 -20.70 2.60
C GLU A 754 -15.87 -20.52 1.53
N SER A 755 -16.99 -21.19 1.73
CA SER A 755 -18.13 -21.08 0.83
C SER A 755 -18.80 -19.71 0.85
N SER A 756 -19.47 -19.39 -0.27
CA SER A 756 -20.39 -18.25 -0.32
C SER A 756 -21.52 -18.44 0.70
N PRO A 757 -22.02 -17.38 1.35
CA PRO A 757 -23.17 -17.45 2.27
C PRO A 757 -24.46 -18.03 1.65
N GLU A 758 -24.53 -18.05 0.31
CA GLU A 758 -25.66 -18.61 -0.43
C GLU A 758 -25.57 -20.14 -0.57
N VAL A 759 -24.44 -20.76 -0.22
CA VAL A 759 -24.28 -22.22 -0.31
C VAL A 759 -25.11 -22.88 0.78
N VAL A 760 -25.96 -23.81 0.33
CA VAL A 760 -26.84 -24.58 1.19
C VAL A 760 -26.26 -25.96 1.41
N TYR A 761 -26.09 -26.31 2.68
CA TYR A 761 -25.65 -27.63 3.13
C TYR A 761 -26.83 -28.49 3.53
N THR A 762 -26.66 -29.78 3.34
CA THR A 762 -27.59 -30.80 3.85
C THR A 762 -26.91 -31.49 5.02
N VAL A 763 -27.58 -31.50 6.16
CA VAL A 763 -27.04 -32.04 7.42
C VAL A 763 -28.00 -32.99 8.10
N SER A 764 -27.44 -33.90 8.88
CA SER A 764 -28.17 -34.81 9.75
C SER A 764 -27.72 -34.63 11.20
N PHE A 765 -28.67 -34.71 12.14
CA PHE A 765 -28.44 -34.55 13.58
C PHE A 765 -28.61 -35.87 14.32
N TYR A 766 -27.73 -36.11 15.29
CA TYR A 766 -27.59 -37.36 16.02
C TYR A 766 -27.56 -37.14 17.53
N ASP A 767 -28.06 -38.13 18.27
CA ASP A 767 -28.02 -38.14 19.74
C ASP A 767 -26.63 -38.49 20.29
N ASP A 768 -25.81 -39.21 19.50
CA ASP A 768 -24.44 -39.65 19.80
C ASP A 768 -23.52 -39.36 18.61
N LEU A 769 -22.20 -39.52 18.82
CA LEU A 769 -21.21 -39.33 17.75
C LEU A 769 -21.56 -40.22 16.54
N PRO A 770 -21.70 -39.67 15.32
CA PRO A 770 -22.17 -40.44 14.17
C PRO A 770 -21.16 -41.52 13.78
N SER A 771 -21.65 -42.75 13.64
CA SER A 771 -20.92 -43.94 13.19
C SER A 771 -21.73 -44.66 12.10
N THR A 772 -21.17 -45.69 11.48
CA THR A 772 -21.86 -46.47 10.42
C THR A 772 -23.20 -47.06 10.85
N ASN A 773 -23.43 -47.25 12.15
CA ASN A 773 -24.66 -47.84 12.70
C ASN A 773 -25.58 -46.80 13.37
N SER A 774 -25.21 -45.51 13.38
CA SER A 774 -25.98 -44.46 14.05
C SER A 774 -27.17 -44.02 13.18
N SER A 775 -28.35 -43.88 13.77
CA SER A 775 -29.53 -43.32 13.09
C SER A 775 -29.75 -41.85 13.50
N PRO A 776 -29.88 -40.91 12.56
CA PRO A 776 -30.15 -39.51 12.90
C PRO A 776 -31.58 -39.32 13.40
N PHE A 777 -31.79 -38.45 14.38
CA PHE A 777 -33.14 -38.06 14.83
C PHE A 777 -33.75 -36.98 13.92
N MET A 778 -32.93 -36.26 13.16
CA MET A 778 -33.33 -35.37 12.07
C MET A 778 -32.34 -35.56 10.91
N SER A 779 -32.83 -35.77 9.70
CA SER A 779 -32.02 -36.03 8.52
C SER A 779 -32.37 -35.08 7.38
N SER A 780 -31.42 -34.88 6.45
CA SER A 780 -31.62 -34.06 5.25
C SER A 780 -32.03 -32.60 5.53
N VAL A 781 -31.60 -32.05 6.66
CA VAL A 781 -31.93 -30.68 7.07
C VAL A 781 -31.12 -29.68 6.28
N LYS A 782 -31.75 -28.59 5.82
CA LYS A 782 -31.08 -27.55 5.04
C LYS A 782 -30.60 -26.42 5.94
N VAL A 783 -29.30 -26.16 5.90
CA VAL A 783 -28.65 -25.09 6.66
C VAL A 783 -27.71 -24.29 5.76
N LYS A 784 -27.37 -23.07 6.17
CA LYS A 784 -26.27 -22.30 5.59
C LYS A 784 -25.31 -21.86 6.69
N VAL A 785 -24.09 -21.52 6.31
CA VAL A 785 -23.12 -20.91 7.24
C VAL A 785 -23.50 -19.43 7.42
N ASP A 786 -23.74 -19.04 8.67
CA ASP A 786 -24.04 -17.66 9.09
C ASP A 786 -22.75 -16.91 9.43
N ASP A 787 -21.87 -17.56 10.19
CA ASP A 787 -20.62 -16.96 10.66
C ASP A 787 -19.57 -18.03 11.02
N ILE A 788 -18.29 -17.65 11.06
CA ILE A 788 -17.17 -18.53 11.42
C ILE A 788 -16.27 -17.80 12.42
N PRO A 789 -16.53 -17.93 13.73
CA PRO A 789 -15.69 -17.30 14.75
C PRO A 789 -14.24 -17.81 14.75
N LEU A 790 -14.01 -19.09 14.44
CA LEU A 790 -12.68 -19.69 14.45
C LEU A 790 -12.55 -20.71 13.33
N PHE A 791 -11.43 -20.66 12.60
CA PHE A 791 -10.98 -21.75 11.75
C PHE A 791 -9.46 -21.73 11.71
N ARG A 792 -8.85 -22.82 12.17
CA ARG A 792 -7.39 -22.97 12.18
C ARG A 792 -6.98 -24.44 12.04
N HIS A 793 -5.87 -24.70 11.37
CA HIS A 793 -5.14 -25.95 11.38
C HIS A 793 -4.47 -26.11 12.75
N VAL A 794 -4.52 -27.31 13.31
CA VAL A 794 -3.82 -27.64 14.55
C VAL A 794 -2.34 -27.78 14.25
N ASP A 795 -1.47 -26.98 14.87
CA ASP A 795 -0.03 -27.12 14.66
C ASP A 795 0.44 -28.47 15.24
N MET A 796 0.87 -29.37 14.35
CA MET A 796 1.34 -30.71 14.70
C MET A 796 2.83 -30.75 15.06
N VAL A 797 3.51 -29.60 14.94
CA VAL A 797 4.93 -29.40 15.25
C VAL A 797 5.10 -28.68 16.59
N ASP A 798 4.14 -27.86 17.00
CA ASP A 798 4.21 -27.13 18.26
C ASP A 798 4.15 -28.07 19.49
N THR A 799 5.16 -27.95 20.34
CA THR A 799 5.32 -28.71 21.58
C THR A 799 5.12 -27.86 22.83
N ASP A 800 4.74 -26.58 22.69
CA ASP A 800 4.64 -25.67 23.83
C ASP A 800 3.54 -26.12 24.81
N ARG A 801 3.98 -26.40 26.06
CA ARG A 801 3.11 -26.86 27.15
C ARG A 801 2.19 -25.75 27.65
N ASN A 802 2.48 -24.48 27.34
CA ASN A 802 1.65 -23.35 27.77
C ASN A 802 0.27 -23.33 27.09
N THR A 803 0.11 -23.96 25.92
CA THR A 803 -1.16 -24.02 25.17
C THR A 803 -2.27 -24.84 25.85
N VAL A 804 -1.94 -25.54 26.94
CA VAL A 804 -2.84 -26.44 27.63
C VAL A 804 -3.96 -25.67 28.35
N ASP A 805 -3.73 -24.41 28.73
CA ASP A 805 -4.70 -23.56 29.45
C ASP A 805 -5.29 -22.42 28.61
N ASP A 806 -5.08 -22.45 27.28
CA ASP A 806 -5.62 -21.46 26.36
C ASP A 806 -7.01 -21.84 25.84
N TYR A 807 -7.86 -20.84 25.75
CA TYR A 807 -9.25 -20.92 25.32
C TYR A 807 -9.58 -19.83 24.32
N PHE A 808 -10.64 -20.06 23.56
CA PHE A 808 -11.23 -19.12 22.62
C PHE A 808 -12.63 -18.77 23.09
N LEU A 809 -12.84 -17.51 23.44
CA LEU A 809 -14.13 -16.97 23.86
C LEU A 809 -14.88 -16.43 22.63
N TYR A 810 -16.13 -16.86 22.44
CA TYR A 810 -16.94 -16.48 21.28
C TYR A 810 -18.43 -16.48 21.62
N GLY A 811 -19.24 -15.78 20.83
CA GLY A 811 -20.70 -15.79 20.99
C GLY A 811 -21.35 -14.46 20.67
N ASP A 812 -22.52 -14.22 21.26
CA ASP A 812 -23.28 -12.98 21.11
C ASP A 812 -23.84 -12.52 22.47
N ILE A 813 -24.70 -11.49 22.46
CA ILE A 813 -25.28 -10.93 23.69
C ILE A 813 -26.17 -11.93 24.44
N HIS A 814 -26.62 -12.99 23.79
CA HIS A 814 -27.53 -13.98 24.35
C HIS A 814 -26.78 -15.17 24.94
N ARG A 815 -25.71 -15.63 24.30
CA ARG A 815 -24.88 -16.74 24.80
C ARG A 815 -23.42 -16.58 24.42
N ILE A 816 -22.56 -16.86 25.40
CA ILE A 816 -21.11 -16.77 25.29
C ILE A 816 -20.53 -18.13 25.65
N HIS A 817 -19.63 -18.59 24.80
CA HIS A 817 -19.01 -19.90 24.86
C HIS A 817 -17.50 -19.75 24.97
N MET A 818 -16.86 -20.76 25.55
CA MET A 818 -15.42 -20.84 25.71
C MET A 818 -14.95 -22.22 25.24
N SER A 819 -14.20 -22.26 24.15
CA SER A 819 -13.67 -23.48 23.54
C SER A 819 -12.18 -23.63 23.84
N ARG A 820 -11.72 -24.79 24.32
CA ARG A 820 -10.29 -25.00 24.57
C ARG A 820 -9.52 -25.02 23.25
N LYS A 821 -8.36 -24.35 23.22
CA LYS A 821 -7.46 -24.47 22.07
C LYS A 821 -6.89 -25.87 21.98
N ILE A 822 -7.13 -26.52 20.84
CA ILE A 822 -6.58 -27.83 20.52
C ILE A 822 -5.13 -27.67 20.06
N SER A 823 -4.26 -28.54 20.56
CA SER A 823 -2.86 -28.66 20.17
C SER A 823 -2.47 -30.13 20.18
N LYS A 824 -1.29 -30.49 19.68
CA LYS A 824 -0.78 -31.87 19.77
C LYS A 824 -0.74 -32.40 21.20
N MET A 825 -0.56 -31.51 22.18
CA MET A 825 -0.49 -31.85 23.60
C MET A 825 -1.86 -31.81 24.29
N SER A 826 -2.82 -31.05 23.76
CA SER A 826 -4.20 -30.93 24.25
C SER A 826 -5.13 -31.87 23.46
N ASN A 827 -5.34 -33.07 23.99
CA ASN A 827 -6.07 -34.14 23.31
C ASN A 827 -7.57 -34.20 23.63
N SER A 828 -8.19 -33.08 24.00
CA SER A 828 -9.62 -33.05 24.31
C SER A 828 -10.28 -31.79 23.78
N LEU A 829 -11.40 -31.93 23.09
CA LEU A 829 -12.31 -30.83 22.81
C LEU A 829 -13.05 -30.50 24.10
N GLN A 830 -12.97 -29.26 24.55
CA GLN A 830 -13.68 -28.79 25.75
C GLN A 830 -14.45 -27.52 25.46
N ILE A 831 -15.72 -27.49 25.86
CA ILE A 831 -16.63 -26.36 25.63
C ILE A 831 -17.28 -26.00 26.96
N ALA A 832 -17.22 -24.73 27.33
CA ALA A 832 -17.97 -24.18 28.45
C ALA A 832 -18.89 -23.06 27.98
N VAL A 833 -19.96 -22.82 28.73
CA VAL A 833 -20.90 -21.71 28.51
C VAL A 833 -20.80 -20.76 29.68
N LEU A 834 -20.66 -19.46 29.43
CA LEU A 834 -20.71 -18.46 30.50
C LEU A 834 -22.16 -18.22 30.90
N SER A 835 -22.40 -18.02 32.21
CA SER A 835 -23.73 -17.73 32.74
C SER A 835 -24.20 -16.31 32.39
N GLU A 836 -23.28 -15.38 32.20
CA GLU A 836 -23.55 -13.97 31.85
C GLU A 836 -22.39 -13.33 31.07
N LYS A 837 -22.65 -12.16 30.44
CA LYS A 837 -21.60 -11.37 29.80
C LYS A 837 -20.70 -10.75 30.88
N PRO A 838 -19.37 -10.92 30.80
CA PRO A 838 -18.46 -10.24 31.72
C PRO A 838 -18.60 -8.72 31.54
N SER A 839 -18.80 -7.96 32.62
CA SER A 839 -19.14 -6.52 32.58
C SER A 839 -18.17 -5.71 31.72
N ASP A 840 -16.88 -5.94 31.94
CA ASP A 840 -15.79 -5.11 31.41
C ASP A 840 -15.33 -5.55 30.01
N LEU A 841 -15.82 -6.69 29.50
CA LEU A 841 -15.51 -7.17 28.15
C LEU A 841 -16.48 -6.55 27.13
N PRO A 842 -16.00 -5.77 26.15
CA PRO A 842 -16.86 -5.23 25.11
C PRO A 842 -17.50 -6.36 24.29
N LEU A 843 -18.82 -6.30 24.07
CA LEU A 843 -19.55 -7.34 23.35
C LEU A 843 -18.95 -7.61 21.95
N HIS A 844 -18.54 -6.56 21.25
CA HIS A 844 -17.96 -6.66 19.92
C HIS A 844 -16.60 -7.40 19.87
N TRP A 845 -15.92 -7.61 21.00
CA TRP A 845 -14.72 -8.46 21.09
C TRP A 845 -15.12 -9.94 21.14
N ILE A 846 -16.16 -10.26 21.92
CA ILE A 846 -16.71 -11.61 22.03
C ILE A 846 -17.34 -12.04 20.70
N GLU A 847 -18.08 -11.13 20.06
CA GLU A 847 -18.61 -11.34 18.71
C GLU A 847 -17.48 -11.55 17.69
N GLN A 848 -16.30 -10.95 17.88
CA GLN A 848 -15.15 -11.19 17.01
C GLN A 848 -14.46 -12.52 17.28
N GLY A 849 -14.62 -13.06 18.49
CA GLY A 849 -13.83 -14.17 18.99
C GLY A 849 -12.49 -13.67 19.52
N MET A 850 -12.07 -14.16 20.69
CA MET A 850 -10.82 -13.73 21.31
C MET A 850 -10.16 -14.84 22.11
N ASP A 851 -8.83 -14.82 22.11
CA ASP A 851 -8.01 -15.73 22.91
C ASP A 851 -8.00 -15.28 24.38
N VAL A 852 -8.18 -16.24 25.29
CA VAL A 852 -8.11 -16.05 26.74
C VAL A 852 -7.38 -17.24 27.37
N SER A 853 -6.70 -17.03 28.50
CA SER A 853 -6.04 -18.12 29.25
C SER A 853 -6.65 -18.23 30.65
N LEU A 854 -6.73 -19.43 31.21
CA LEU A 854 -7.21 -19.63 32.59
C LEU A 854 -6.08 -19.45 33.61
N GLU A 855 -6.32 -18.66 34.66
CA GLU A 855 -5.39 -18.51 35.79
C GLU A 855 -5.62 -19.62 36.84
N ASN A 856 -4.55 -20.30 37.27
CA ASN A 856 -4.53 -21.35 38.30
C ASN A 856 -5.34 -22.61 37.99
N ASN A 857 -5.11 -23.22 36.83
CA ASN A 857 -5.66 -24.54 36.55
C ASN A 857 -4.93 -25.64 37.34
N ASN A 858 -5.41 -25.96 38.54
CA ASN A 858 -4.83 -27.00 39.38
C ASN A 858 -4.93 -28.42 38.77
N ASN A 859 -5.75 -28.60 37.72
CA ASN A 859 -5.83 -29.85 36.97
C ASN A 859 -6.16 -29.63 35.47
N PRO A 860 -5.15 -29.52 34.58
CA PRO A 860 -5.36 -29.28 33.15
C PRO A 860 -6.12 -30.37 32.38
N ARG A 861 -6.40 -31.52 33.00
CA ARG A 861 -7.29 -32.53 32.43
C ARG A 861 -8.77 -32.24 32.72
N GLU A 862 -9.08 -31.58 33.83
CA GLU A 862 -10.44 -31.20 34.24
C GLU A 862 -10.50 -29.75 34.76
N PRO A 863 -10.26 -28.74 33.89
CA PRO A 863 -10.23 -27.34 34.30
C PRO A 863 -11.52 -26.83 34.94
N PHE A 864 -12.65 -27.46 34.66
CA PHE A 864 -13.98 -26.95 35.00
C PHE A 864 -14.61 -27.68 36.21
N SER A 865 -13.80 -28.06 37.20
CA SER A 865 -14.31 -28.61 38.47
C SER A 865 -15.08 -27.57 39.30
N ASP A 866 -14.72 -26.30 39.14
CA ASP A 866 -15.35 -25.15 39.81
C ASP A 866 -16.34 -24.42 38.87
N THR A 867 -17.19 -23.54 39.40
CA THR A 867 -18.17 -22.75 38.62
C THR A 867 -17.69 -21.32 38.32
N GLN A 868 -16.53 -20.91 38.85
CA GLN A 868 -16.01 -19.56 38.75
C GLN A 868 -14.51 -19.59 38.47
N PHE A 869 -14.06 -18.85 37.45
CA PHE A 869 -12.67 -18.83 36.99
C PHE A 869 -12.19 -17.42 36.72
N ALA A 870 -10.88 -17.19 36.86
CA ALA A 870 -10.25 -15.97 36.36
C ALA A 870 -9.69 -16.25 34.96
N ILE A 871 -10.14 -15.47 33.97
CA ILE A 871 -9.55 -15.43 32.64
C ILE A 871 -8.55 -14.28 32.55
N GLN A 872 -7.48 -14.52 31.78
CA GLN A 872 -6.48 -13.53 31.40
C GLN A 872 -6.55 -13.28 29.91
N TYR A 873 -6.40 -12.02 29.52
CA TYR A 873 -6.34 -11.61 28.11
C TYR A 873 -5.50 -10.36 27.94
N SER A 874 -4.96 -10.15 26.74
CA SER A 874 -4.21 -8.92 26.44
C SER A 874 -5.17 -7.74 26.26
N GLY A 875 -4.97 -6.69 27.04
CA GLY A 875 -5.60 -5.39 26.85
C GLY A 875 -5.10 -4.67 25.61
N SER A 876 -5.77 -3.57 25.25
CA SER A 876 -5.45 -2.75 24.08
C SER A 876 -4.07 -2.08 24.15
N ASP A 877 -3.52 -1.95 25.35
CA ASP A 877 -2.21 -1.41 25.71
C ASP A 877 -1.13 -2.51 25.86
N GLY A 878 -1.47 -3.78 25.59
CA GLY A 878 -0.57 -4.92 25.76
C GLY A 878 -0.45 -5.42 27.19
N ASN A 879 -1.10 -4.77 28.16
CA ASN A 879 -1.12 -5.26 29.54
C ASN A 879 -2.04 -6.46 29.67
N ILE A 880 -1.66 -7.45 30.48
CA ILE A 880 -2.53 -8.59 30.77
C ILE A 880 -3.62 -8.12 31.72
N LEU A 881 -4.85 -8.11 31.22
CA LEU A 881 -6.06 -7.83 31.98
C LEU A 881 -6.63 -9.13 32.52
N LYS A 882 -7.30 -9.04 33.68
CA LYS A 882 -7.88 -10.17 34.38
C LYS A 882 -9.36 -9.93 34.61
N GLN A 883 -10.16 -10.96 34.42
CA GLN A 883 -11.58 -10.89 34.71
C GLN A 883 -12.10 -12.21 35.25
N THR A 884 -12.94 -12.13 36.26
CA THR A 884 -13.64 -13.31 36.79
C THR A 884 -14.87 -13.60 35.96
N VAL A 885 -15.01 -14.84 35.52
CA VAL A 885 -16.15 -15.35 34.76
C VAL A 885 -16.83 -16.48 35.51
N GLN A 886 -18.14 -16.58 35.34
CA GLN A 886 -18.95 -17.62 35.94
C GLN A 886 -19.48 -18.53 34.83
N LEU A 887 -19.34 -19.85 35.04
CA LEU A 887 -19.74 -20.86 34.07
C LEU A 887 -21.11 -21.42 34.43
N ASP A 888 -21.91 -21.64 33.40
CA ASP A 888 -23.11 -22.48 33.46
C ASP A 888 -22.65 -23.92 33.76
N PRO A 889 -23.33 -24.70 34.64
CA PRO A 889 -22.98 -26.09 34.93
C PRO A 889 -23.00 -27.06 33.71
N VAL A 890 -23.31 -26.56 32.52
CA VAL A 890 -23.21 -27.26 31.24
C VAL A 890 -21.77 -27.22 30.73
N PHE A 891 -21.05 -28.32 30.92
CA PHE A 891 -19.68 -28.51 30.45
C PHE A 891 -19.56 -29.62 29.40
N GLY A 892 -18.78 -29.35 28.35
CA GLY A 892 -18.44 -30.19 27.22
C GLY A 892 -17.05 -30.81 27.33
N ARG A 893 -16.90 -32.15 27.36
CA ARG A 893 -15.59 -32.79 27.09
C ARG A 893 -15.70 -34.00 26.18
N ILE A 894 -14.91 -34.00 25.11
CA ILE A 894 -14.72 -35.14 24.21
C ILE A 894 -13.22 -35.40 24.09
N ASP A 895 -12.76 -36.60 24.44
CA ASP A 895 -11.38 -37.01 24.21
C ASP A 895 -11.18 -37.29 22.71
N LEU A 896 -10.16 -36.67 22.12
CA LEU A 896 -9.87 -36.73 20.70
C LEU A 896 -9.02 -37.96 20.38
N ALA A 897 -9.17 -38.49 19.16
CA ALA A 897 -8.29 -39.51 18.65
C ALA A 897 -6.90 -38.90 18.36
N VAL A 898 -5.90 -39.25 19.17
CA VAL A 898 -4.48 -38.88 19.03
C VAL A 898 -3.68 -40.00 18.43
#